data_AF-A0A1H1P7C3-F1
#
_entry.id   AF-A0A1H1P7C3-F1
#
_cell.length_a   1.000
_cell.length_b   1.000
_cell.length_c   1.000
_cell.angle_alpha   90.00
_cell.angle_beta   90.00
_cell.angle_gamma   90.00
#
_symmetry.space_group_name_H-M   'P 1'
#
loop_
_entity.id
_entity.type
_entity.pdbx_description
1 polymer ?
#
loop_
_entity_poly.entity_id
_entity_poly.type
_entity_poly.pdbx_seq_one_letter_code
_entity_poly.pdbx_strand_id
1 'polypeptide(L)'
;MNLTSYPTIFLTRKIHKIVIALIPVFFYACSTNDEEFIQENEIINEETNANIESSETSIYKGIFATSDASRRGKFLLKIPGGVKNLNFIDDDALGTITLSSGENFDAEVTQIKKTDKSSDVMVQFDSEDFSFKFSIDENNNPVISDVYFKNQDGSIIATEETADNSVTPITGTYKCTNCQDQDSPLNGIELNNSERTFNMLLTTADGTTNIDIQALVVSLQETELISQQSCTSNSDYTICVYGSGVNGTNEDLEWSGIHRYTSSDENGNNCATLGGKFAFNYENFGSIEGEFKSDSTCPDKTYFLSNSGNDANSGLSPENAWKSITKLNTVELNPGDQVLFKGGDEFSGNFHLDSSDANNSANPVLISSYGTGRATIQAGNGYGIYVYNTSGIKIDNLIIAGNGMNTNTNSGISFYNDLAGNVKLDYIEITNTEVFGFREFGIVIGAYNGNSGFTNVLIENNKVHDILDAGISSYGQFSASKTGYAHSNITVRNCEVFNIIGYDKGKHSGNGILLSDVQNSVIEHSTVYDSGSGNTNCGGPVGIWYWDADQVTIQFSEVYNMSSGSGCDGAGFDLDGGVTNGLMQYNYSHDNDGAGFMAGQFTGARPMNNITIRYNVSENDAATNGGSVYLFNGDNNSMSDIYVHNNTLYLSEHGTNSSAANIKYIYWKPVKENINFYNNILYAVNGADLVNIPSGYDGYFAGNLYYSESDFSIKYKGATYNSLESFRTTGNEIYEGFDSGFQADPMLKNAGKGGIIGFGNRTSSLTAYLLESSSPAINNGIEIDDFGSRDFFGNTLTSNSNDIGAHQADITRSQEIAMK
;
A
#
# COMPACT_ATOMS: atom_id res chain seq x y z
N MET A 1 -58.26 -10.14 -0.63
CA MET A 1 -58.97 -10.73 -1.78
C MET A 1 -57.96 -10.88 -2.91
N ASN A 2 -57.62 -12.14 -3.24
CA ASN A 2 -56.97 -12.69 -4.45
C ASN A 2 -55.62 -12.10 -4.93
N LEU A 3 -54.51 -12.85 -4.78
CA LEU A 3 -53.96 -13.88 -5.70
C LEU A 3 -53.43 -13.21 -6.99
N THR A 4 -52.14 -13.30 -7.33
CA THR A 4 -51.54 -14.52 -7.92
C THR A 4 -50.00 -14.58 -7.82
N SER A 5 -49.52 -15.79 -7.55
CA SER A 5 -48.19 -16.38 -7.73
C SER A 5 -47.73 -16.52 -9.18
N TYR A 6 -46.40 -16.61 -9.43
CA TYR A 6 -45.70 -17.58 -10.32
C TYR A 6 -44.17 -17.30 -10.44
N PRO A 7 -43.32 -18.22 -10.97
CA PRO A 7 -42.13 -18.71 -10.27
C PRO A 7 -40.83 -18.72 -11.12
N THR A 8 -39.82 -19.36 -10.54
CA THR A 8 -38.53 -19.87 -11.04
C THR A 8 -38.53 -20.46 -12.46
N ILE A 9 -37.48 -20.18 -13.23
CA ILE A 9 -37.14 -20.86 -14.49
C ILE A 9 -35.67 -21.29 -14.49
N PHE A 10 -35.45 -22.60 -14.60
CA PHE A 10 -34.28 -23.25 -15.19
C PHE A 10 -34.58 -23.49 -16.69
N LEU A 11 -33.58 -23.36 -17.59
CA LEU A 11 -33.20 -24.36 -18.61
C LEU A 11 -32.18 -23.83 -19.66
N THR A 12 -31.00 -24.47 -19.69
CA THR A 12 -30.31 -25.12 -20.83
C THR A 12 -30.03 -24.41 -22.18
N ARG A 13 -28.79 -24.55 -22.68
CA ARG A 13 -28.34 -25.39 -23.84
C ARG A 13 -27.13 -24.77 -24.57
N LYS A 14 -26.07 -25.57 -24.81
CA LYS A 14 -25.76 -26.15 -26.14
C LYS A 14 -24.49 -27.00 -26.11
N ILE A 15 -24.66 -28.31 -26.26
CA ILE A 15 -23.64 -29.27 -26.69
C ILE A 15 -23.74 -29.38 -28.21
N HIS A 16 -22.62 -29.26 -28.94
CA HIS A 16 -22.50 -29.68 -30.32
C HIS A 16 -22.00 -31.12 -30.38
N LYS A 17 -22.80 -32.01 -30.97
CA LYS A 17 -22.37 -33.32 -31.48
C LYS A 17 -21.97 -33.16 -32.94
N ILE A 18 -20.85 -33.75 -33.33
CA ILE A 18 -20.67 -34.32 -34.67
C ILE A 18 -20.49 -35.84 -34.50
N VAL A 19 -21.23 -36.56 -35.33
CA VAL A 19 -21.42 -38.02 -35.36
C VAL A 19 -20.65 -38.58 -36.57
N ILE A 20 -20.40 -39.90 -36.55
CA ILE A 20 -20.29 -40.89 -37.65
C ILE A 20 -18.94 -41.63 -37.56
N ALA A 21 -18.79 -42.97 -37.61
CA ALA A 21 -19.65 -44.15 -37.45
C ALA A 21 -18.77 -45.43 -37.58
N LEU A 22 -19.18 -46.56 -36.93
CA LEU A 22 -19.19 -47.99 -37.39
C LEU A 22 -17.87 -48.64 -37.91
N ILE A 23 -17.38 -49.86 -37.56
CA ILE A 23 -17.95 -51.20 -37.30
C ILE A 23 -16.83 -52.15 -36.71
N PRO A 24 -17.18 -53.27 -36.03
CA PRO A 24 -16.24 -54.23 -35.40
C PRO A 24 -15.93 -55.48 -36.26
N VAL A 25 -14.79 -56.16 -36.03
CA VAL A 25 -14.58 -57.60 -36.37
C VAL A 25 -13.58 -58.28 -35.41
N PHE A 26 -13.97 -59.48 -34.96
CA PHE A 26 -13.26 -60.52 -34.18
C PHE A 26 -11.92 -61.01 -34.78
N PHE A 27 -11.00 -61.50 -33.93
CA PHE A 27 -10.35 -62.82 -34.10
C PHE A 27 -9.83 -63.40 -32.77
N TYR A 28 -9.96 -64.71 -32.66
CA TYR A 28 -9.60 -65.62 -31.56
C TYR A 28 -8.32 -66.37 -31.95
N ALA A 29 -7.41 -66.70 -31.01
CA ALA A 29 -6.67 -67.99 -30.95
C ALA A 29 -5.56 -68.05 -29.86
N CYS A 30 -5.77 -68.98 -28.91
CA CYS A 30 -4.89 -70.01 -28.33
C CYS A 30 -3.37 -69.82 -28.07
N SER A 31 -2.93 -70.17 -26.85
CA SER A 31 -2.18 -71.42 -26.54
C SER A 31 -2.06 -71.59 -25.00
N THR A 32 -2.71 -72.57 -24.36
CA THR A 32 -2.31 -73.97 -24.00
C THR A 32 -1.92 -74.12 -22.53
N ASN A 33 -2.61 -75.07 -21.90
CA ASN A 33 -2.57 -75.53 -20.52
C ASN A 33 -1.26 -76.24 -20.15
N ASP A 34 -1.04 -76.42 -18.84
CA ASP A 34 -0.85 -77.76 -18.27
C ASP A 34 -1.45 -77.81 -16.85
N GLU A 35 -2.27 -78.85 -16.61
CA GLU A 35 -2.86 -79.26 -15.33
C GLU A 35 -2.06 -80.42 -14.74
N GLU A 36 -1.96 -80.54 -13.41
CA GLU A 36 -1.96 -81.87 -12.76
C GLU A 36 -2.46 -81.87 -11.29
N PHE A 37 -3.64 -82.49 -11.10
CA PHE A 37 -4.12 -83.45 -10.08
C PHE A 37 -3.83 -83.36 -8.54
N ILE A 38 -4.90 -83.04 -7.78
CA ILE A 38 -5.72 -83.81 -6.79
C ILE A 38 -5.09 -84.67 -5.63
N GLN A 39 -5.48 -84.30 -4.38
CA GLN A 39 -5.85 -85.04 -3.12
C GLN A 39 -4.99 -86.24 -2.61
N GLU A 40 -4.83 -86.56 -1.31
CA GLU A 40 -5.58 -86.32 -0.05
C GLU A 40 -4.73 -86.73 1.20
N ASN A 41 -5.02 -86.10 2.35
CA ASN A 41 -5.05 -86.61 3.75
C ASN A 41 -3.87 -86.58 4.76
N GLU A 42 -4.24 -86.04 5.94
CA GLU A 42 -3.79 -86.25 7.35
C GLU A 42 -2.40 -85.69 7.77
N ILE A 43 -2.15 -84.99 8.90
CA ILE A 43 -2.79 -84.91 10.24
C ILE A 43 -2.09 -83.78 11.08
N ILE A 44 -2.86 -83.08 11.95
CA ILE A 44 -2.53 -82.45 13.27
C ILE A 44 -1.65 -81.16 13.40
N ASN A 45 -2.22 -80.17 14.14
CA ASN A 45 -1.71 -79.05 14.99
C ASN A 45 -0.25 -78.58 14.82
N GLU A 46 0.11 -77.30 14.87
CA GLU A 46 -0.22 -76.26 15.85
C GLU A 46 0.36 -74.90 15.33
N GLU A 47 -0.16 -73.79 15.87
CA GLU A 47 0.20 -72.36 15.69
C GLU A 47 1.49 -71.98 14.93
N THR A 48 1.40 -71.03 13.99
CA THR A 48 2.14 -69.74 13.99
C THR A 48 1.93 -68.93 12.69
N ASN A 49 1.96 -67.60 12.86
CA ASN A 49 2.17 -66.55 11.86
C ASN A 49 0.99 -66.14 10.97
N ALA A 50 0.19 -65.22 11.51
CA ALA A 50 -0.50 -64.22 10.69
C ALA A 50 0.54 -63.28 10.05
N ASN A 51 0.30 -62.99 8.76
CA ASN A 51 1.10 -62.18 7.86
C ASN A 51 1.52 -60.81 8.44
N ILE A 52 2.82 -60.52 8.39
CA ILE A 52 3.34 -59.16 8.43
C ILE A 52 3.19 -58.60 7.01
N GLU A 53 2.10 -57.89 6.74
CA GLU A 53 2.12 -56.83 5.72
C GLU A 53 2.99 -55.71 6.28
N SER A 54 3.98 -55.23 5.51
CA SER A 54 4.78 -54.08 5.88
C SER A 54 3.88 -52.85 5.99
N SER A 55 3.47 -52.51 7.20
CA SER A 55 2.73 -51.29 7.48
C SER A 55 3.62 -50.08 7.21
N GLU A 56 3.25 -49.26 6.23
CA GLU A 56 3.90 -48.00 5.91
C GLU A 56 3.94 -47.09 7.16
N THR A 57 5.04 -46.35 7.34
CA THR A 57 5.20 -45.40 8.43
C THR A 57 4.28 -44.21 8.20
N SER A 58 3.41 -43.88 9.16
CA SER A 58 2.63 -42.63 9.11
C SER A 58 3.50 -41.45 9.52
N ILE A 59 3.46 -40.38 8.72
CA ILE A 59 4.22 -39.15 8.96
C ILE A 59 3.22 -38.00 9.05
N TYR A 60 3.22 -37.30 10.19
CA TYR A 60 2.44 -36.08 10.38
C TYR A 60 3.39 -34.89 10.45
N LYS A 61 3.12 -33.86 9.66
CA LYS A 61 3.88 -32.61 9.67
C LYS A 61 2.97 -31.49 10.13
N GLY A 62 3.53 -30.54 10.87
CA GLY A 62 2.74 -29.51 11.51
C GLY A 62 3.51 -28.27 11.92
N ILE A 63 2.80 -27.35 12.55
CA ILE A 63 3.29 -26.08 13.09
C ILE A 63 3.04 -26.03 14.59
N PHE A 64 3.94 -25.39 15.32
CA PHE A 64 3.90 -25.22 16.77
C PHE A 64 4.04 -23.73 17.14
N ALA A 65 3.29 -23.29 18.15
CA ALA A 65 3.57 -22.04 18.86
C ALA A 65 3.19 -22.11 20.34
N THR A 66 3.91 -21.33 21.16
CA THR A 66 3.50 -21.05 22.55
C THR A 66 2.31 -20.10 22.58
N SER A 67 1.48 -20.23 23.61
CA SER A 67 0.28 -19.41 23.82
C SER A 67 0.55 -17.90 23.92
N ASP A 68 1.76 -17.51 24.31
CA ASP A 68 2.21 -16.11 24.39
C ASP A 68 2.87 -15.57 23.11
N ALA A 69 2.90 -16.38 22.03
CA ALA A 69 3.56 -16.05 20.77
C ALA A 69 5.08 -15.82 20.87
N SER A 70 5.71 -16.13 22.00
CA SER A 70 7.15 -15.91 22.17
C SER A 70 8.01 -16.94 21.42
N ARG A 71 7.45 -18.12 21.10
CA ARG A 71 8.15 -19.20 20.39
C ARG A 71 7.25 -19.83 19.34
N ARG A 72 7.87 -20.21 18.22
CA ARG A 72 7.26 -20.95 17.12
C ARG A 72 8.24 -21.96 16.52
N GLY A 73 7.71 -23.02 15.92
CA GLY A 73 8.50 -24.09 15.32
C GLY A 73 7.70 -24.99 14.40
N LYS A 74 8.40 -25.92 13.74
CA LYS A 74 7.81 -26.98 12.92
C LYS A 74 7.66 -28.24 13.78
N PHE A 75 6.59 -28.98 13.56
CA PHE A 75 6.31 -30.25 14.23
C PHE A 75 6.42 -31.41 13.24
N LEU A 76 6.98 -32.52 13.69
CA LEU A 76 7.09 -33.77 12.94
C LEU A 76 6.78 -34.93 13.88
N LEU A 77 5.76 -35.73 13.56
CA LEU A 77 5.46 -36.97 14.25
C LEU A 77 5.63 -38.15 13.30
N LYS A 78 6.49 -39.08 13.66
CA LYS A 78 6.71 -40.33 12.93
C LYS A 78 6.18 -41.50 13.74
N ILE A 79 5.31 -42.28 13.13
CA ILE A 79 4.73 -43.48 13.73
C ILE A 79 5.10 -44.69 12.87
N PRO A 80 6.19 -45.41 13.22
CA PRO A 80 6.53 -46.67 12.58
C PRO A 80 5.34 -47.64 12.67
N GLY A 81 5.02 -48.27 11.54
CA GLY A 81 3.86 -49.16 11.43
C GLY A 81 2.48 -48.50 11.36
N GLY A 82 2.43 -47.16 11.36
CA GLY A 82 1.23 -46.38 11.06
C GLY A 82 0.18 -46.36 12.17
N VAL A 83 -0.97 -45.74 11.89
CA VAL A 83 -2.02 -45.46 12.90
C VAL A 83 -3.23 -46.39 12.87
N LYS A 84 -3.16 -47.52 12.14
CA LYS A 84 -4.29 -48.47 12.00
C LYS A 84 -4.84 -48.96 13.35
N ASN A 85 -3.98 -49.06 14.37
CA ASN A 85 -4.40 -49.37 15.73
C ASN A 85 -3.45 -48.75 16.77
N LEU A 86 -3.85 -47.59 17.31
CA LEU A 86 -3.05 -46.86 18.30
C LEU A 86 -2.85 -47.61 19.63
N ASN A 87 -3.63 -48.67 19.92
CA ASN A 87 -3.39 -49.50 21.12
C ASN A 87 -2.05 -50.25 21.10
N PHE A 88 -1.44 -50.38 19.91
CA PHE A 88 -0.17 -51.04 19.65
C PHE A 88 0.77 -50.12 18.86
N ILE A 89 0.74 -48.82 19.15
CA ILE A 89 1.71 -47.88 18.58
C ILE A 89 3.13 -48.37 18.90
N ASP A 90 4.04 -48.20 17.94
CA ASP A 90 5.45 -48.55 18.11
C ASP A 90 6.09 -47.65 19.18
N ASP A 91 6.92 -48.23 20.04
CA ASP A 91 7.66 -47.47 21.06
C ASP A 91 8.71 -46.55 20.43
N ASP A 92 9.13 -46.82 19.18
CA ASP A 92 10.00 -45.95 18.37
C ASP A 92 9.24 -44.75 17.73
N ALA A 93 7.94 -44.58 18.04
CA ALA A 93 7.20 -43.39 17.61
C ALA A 93 7.74 -42.13 18.30
N LEU A 94 8.00 -41.09 17.51
CA LEU A 94 8.71 -39.89 17.95
C LEU A 94 8.02 -38.63 17.46
N GLY A 95 7.71 -37.71 18.39
CA GLY A 95 7.28 -36.36 18.07
C GLY A 95 8.43 -35.37 18.29
N THR A 96 8.75 -34.57 17.27
CA THR A 96 9.82 -33.57 17.31
C THR A 96 9.26 -32.19 17.02
N ILE A 97 9.62 -31.19 17.83
CA ILE A 97 9.51 -29.77 17.47
C ILE A 97 10.89 -29.23 17.11
N THR A 98 11.00 -28.59 15.96
CA THR A 98 12.15 -27.78 15.54
C THR A 98 11.77 -26.30 15.65
N LEU A 99 12.35 -25.57 16.61
CA LEU A 99 12.10 -24.14 16.76
C LEU A 99 12.66 -23.34 15.57
N SER A 100 12.15 -22.13 15.37
CA SER A 100 12.70 -21.15 14.41
C SER A 100 14.18 -20.81 14.64
N SER A 101 14.72 -21.07 15.85
CA SER A 101 16.15 -21.00 16.17
C SER A 101 16.99 -22.16 15.60
N GLY A 102 16.35 -23.22 15.12
CA GLY A 102 16.97 -24.49 14.69
C GLY A 102 17.13 -25.53 15.80
N GLU A 103 16.71 -25.24 17.04
CA GLU A 103 16.77 -26.18 18.16
C GLU A 103 15.68 -27.25 18.06
N ASN A 104 16.05 -28.52 18.29
CA ASN A 104 15.13 -29.66 18.26
C ASN A 104 14.76 -30.11 19.68
N PHE A 105 13.49 -30.49 19.86
CA PHE A 105 12.94 -31.04 21.09
C PHE A 105 12.10 -32.26 20.76
N ASP A 106 12.50 -33.40 21.30
CA ASP A 106 11.84 -34.68 21.06
C ASP A 106 10.94 -35.05 22.25
N ALA A 107 9.88 -35.80 21.96
CA ALA A 107 8.99 -36.41 22.93
C ALA A 107 8.65 -37.85 22.48
N GLU A 108 8.79 -38.79 23.40
CA GLU A 108 8.64 -40.23 23.17
C GLU A 108 7.36 -40.76 23.83
N VAL A 109 6.86 -41.91 23.38
CA VAL A 109 5.65 -42.53 23.94
C VAL A 109 5.86 -42.90 25.41
N THR A 110 5.02 -42.39 26.30
CA THR A 110 5.08 -42.72 27.74
C THR A 110 3.82 -43.40 28.27
N GLN A 111 2.65 -43.11 27.68
CA GLN A 111 1.39 -43.69 28.11
C GLN A 111 0.41 -43.89 26.94
N ILE A 112 -0.29 -45.03 26.95
CA ILE A 112 -1.37 -45.32 25.99
C ILE A 112 -2.65 -45.61 26.77
N LYS A 113 -3.70 -44.82 26.53
CA LYS A 113 -5.03 -45.05 27.09
C LYS A 113 -5.78 -46.05 26.19
N LYS A 114 -5.75 -47.32 26.56
CA LYS A 114 -6.35 -48.40 25.76
C LYS A 114 -7.88 -48.36 25.76
N THR A 115 -8.49 -48.51 24.59
CA THR A 115 -9.95 -48.58 24.40
C THR A 115 -10.30 -49.51 23.23
N ASP A 116 -11.55 -49.95 23.15
CA ASP A 116 -12.03 -50.83 22.07
C ASP A 116 -12.24 -50.09 20.72
N LYS A 117 -12.25 -48.74 20.73
CA LYS A 117 -12.43 -47.90 19.54
C LYS A 117 -11.18 -47.08 19.28
N SER A 118 -10.56 -47.25 18.10
CA SER A 118 -9.31 -46.56 17.77
C SER A 118 -9.39 -45.03 17.88
N SER A 119 -10.55 -44.42 17.62
CA SER A 119 -10.78 -42.98 17.73
C SER A 119 -10.78 -42.44 19.17
N ASP A 120 -10.92 -43.32 20.17
CA ASP A 120 -10.94 -42.95 21.60
C ASP A 120 -9.59 -43.24 22.28
N VAL A 121 -8.62 -43.79 21.54
CA VAL A 121 -7.28 -44.10 22.06
C VAL A 121 -6.44 -42.83 22.04
N MET A 122 -5.95 -42.43 23.22
CA MET A 122 -5.02 -41.32 23.39
C MET A 122 -3.63 -41.86 23.70
N VAL A 123 -2.63 -41.38 22.97
CA VAL A 123 -1.21 -41.66 23.20
C VAL A 123 -0.56 -40.40 23.75
N GLN A 124 0.13 -40.50 24.88
CA GLN A 124 0.90 -39.42 25.48
C GLN A 124 2.37 -39.54 25.05
N PHE A 125 2.89 -38.44 24.53
CA PHE A 125 4.29 -38.22 24.22
C PHE A 125 4.87 -37.25 25.25
N ASP A 126 6.04 -37.56 25.81
CA ASP A 126 6.61 -36.79 26.92
C ASP A 126 8.13 -36.73 26.87
N SER A 127 8.69 -35.64 27.40
CA SER A 127 10.11 -35.41 27.68
C SER A 127 10.26 -34.31 28.74
N GLU A 128 11.49 -33.97 29.13
CA GLU A 128 11.72 -32.92 30.16
C GLU A 128 11.14 -31.56 29.75
N ASP A 129 11.22 -31.21 28.47
CA ASP A 129 10.93 -29.87 27.97
C ASP A 129 9.70 -29.82 27.03
N PHE A 130 9.18 -30.97 26.57
CA PHE A 130 8.10 -31.04 25.58
C PHE A 130 7.17 -32.25 25.82
N SER A 131 5.86 -32.00 25.92
CA SER A 131 4.85 -33.05 25.98
C SER A 131 3.61 -32.72 25.14
N PHE A 132 2.92 -33.75 24.64
CA PHE A 132 1.62 -33.62 23.98
C PHE A 132 0.84 -34.93 24.01
N LYS A 133 -0.44 -34.88 23.68
CA LYS A 133 -1.28 -36.06 23.46
C LYS A 133 -1.75 -36.13 22.02
N PHE A 134 -1.79 -37.34 21.49
CA PHE A 134 -2.16 -37.65 20.12
C PHE A 134 -3.32 -38.66 20.06
N SER A 135 -4.25 -38.44 19.16
CA SER A 135 -5.28 -39.38 18.75
C SER A 135 -5.67 -39.17 17.30
N ILE A 136 -6.54 -40.02 16.78
CA ILE A 136 -7.14 -39.91 15.45
C ILE A 136 -8.65 -39.75 15.62
N ASP A 137 -9.29 -38.83 14.90
CA ASP A 137 -10.74 -38.64 14.95
C ASP A 137 -11.51 -39.70 14.12
N GLU A 138 -12.85 -39.57 14.04
CA GLU A 138 -13.70 -40.49 13.25
C GLU A 138 -13.47 -40.42 11.73
N ASN A 139 -12.79 -39.36 11.25
CA ASN A 139 -12.48 -39.11 9.84
C ASN A 139 -11.01 -39.38 9.48
N ASN A 140 -10.25 -40.00 10.39
CA ASN A 140 -8.81 -40.25 10.28
C ASN A 140 -7.91 -38.99 10.36
N ASN A 141 -8.39 -37.87 10.88
CA ASN A 141 -7.56 -36.69 11.09
C ASN A 141 -6.78 -36.77 12.41
N PRO A 142 -5.54 -36.26 12.46
CA PRO A 142 -4.79 -36.17 13.70
C PRO A 142 -5.40 -35.13 14.65
N VAL A 143 -5.52 -35.51 15.92
CA VAL A 143 -5.92 -34.61 17.01
C VAL A 143 -4.77 -34.53 18.01
N ILE A 144 -4.19 -33.33 18.14
CA ILE A 144 -3.11 -33.05 19.08
C ILE A 144 -3.62 -32.10 20.16
N SER A 145 -3.41 -32.48 21.42
CA SER A 145 -3.92 -31.75 22.59
C SER A 145 -2.91 -31.75 23.74
N ASP A 146 -3.16 -30.96 24.77
CA ASP A 146 -2.32 -30.85 25.98
C ASP A 146 -0.84 -30.60 25.66
N VAL A 147 -0.58 -29.72 24.69
CA VAL A 147 0.77 -29.36 24.27
C VAL A 147 1.40 -28.46 25.32
N TYR A 148 2.53 -28.89 25.87
CA TYR A 148 3.28 -28.17 26.88
C TYR A 148 4.75 -28.07 26.49
N PHE A 149 5.34 -26.88 26.59
CA PHE A 149 6.73 -26.62 26.21
C PHE A 149 7.42 -25.66 27.19
N LYS A 150 8.53 -26.09 27.81
CA LYS A 150 9.36 -25.32 28.75
C LYS A 150 8.58 -24.46 29.77
N ASN A 151 7.55 -25.06 30.36
CA ASN A 151 6.64 -24.45 31.34
C ASN A 151 5.51 -23.55 30.79
N GLN A 152 5.24 -23.60 29.49
CA GLN A 152 4.18 -22.83 28.85
C GLN A 152 3.24 -23.74 28.06
N ASP A 153 1.96 -23.39 28.06
CA ASP A 153 0.99 -24.02 27.17
C ASP A 153 1.30 -23.63 25.72
N GLY A 154 1.18 -24.60 24.84
CA GLY A 154 1.36 -24.43 23.40
C GLY A 154 0.20 -25.00 22.61
N SER A 155 0.36 -24.99 21.30
CA SER A 155 -0.57 -25.59 20.35
C SER A 155 0.19 -26.16 19.17
N ILE A 156 -0.31 -27.28 18.64
CA ILE A 156 0.21 -27.91 17.44
C ILE A 156 -0.96 -28.16 16.50
N ILE A 157 -0.78 -27.79 15.23
CA ILE A 157 -1.63 -28.21 14.12
C ILE A 157 -0.79 -29.12 13.24
N ALA A 158 -1.30 -30.29 12.88
CA ALA A 158 -0.58 -31.21 12.00
C ALA A 158 -1.55 -31.91 11.05
N THR A 159 -1.03 -32.32 9.90
CA THR A 159 -1.76 -33.09 8.89
C THR A 159 -0.88 -34.26 8.43
N GLU A 160 -1.50 -35.36 7.99
CA GLU A 160 -0.77 -36.51 7.45
C GLU A 160 -0.14 -36.17 6.09
N GLU A 161 1.15 -36.45 5.95
CA GLU A 161 1.87 -36.44 4.68
C GLU A 161 1.57 -37.73 3.93
N THR A 162 1.05 -37.62 2.71
CA THR A 162 0.84 -38.77 1.82
C THR A 162 1.42 -38.47 0.42
N ALA A 163 1.49 -39.49 -0.44
CA ALA A 163 1.92 -39.30 -1.82
C ALA A 163 1.04 -38.32 -2.61
N ASP A 164 -0.25 -38.25 -2.27
CA ASP A 164 -1.25 -37.41 -2.93
C ASP A 164 -1.54 -36.10 -2.17
N ASN A 165 -1.01 -35.96 -0.95
CA ASN A 165 -1.16 -34.77 -0.10
C ASN A 165 0.17 -34.39 0.54
N SER A 166 0.88 -33.43 -0.06
CA SER A 166 2.13 -32.93 0.53
C SER A 166 1.86 -31.80 1.51
N VAL A 167 2.50 -31.88 2.67
CA VAL A 167 2.36 -30.96 3.79
C VAL A 167 3.64 -30.16 3.97
N THR A 168 3.52 -28.83 3.91
CA THR A 168 4.64 -27.91 4.09
C THR A 168 4.37 -26.97 5.28
N PRO A 169 4.99 -27.23 6.44
CA PRO A 169 4.93 -26.32 7.58
C PRO A 169 5.82 -25.10 7.38
N ILE A 170 5.24 -23.92 7.57
CA ILE A 170 5.88 -22.62 7.46
C ILE A 170 5.67 -21.87 8.77
N THR A 171 6.76 -21.40 9.36
CA THR A 171 6.73 -20.51 10.53
C THR A 171 7.22 -19.14 10.09
N GLY A 172 6.85 -18.06 10.77
CA GLY A 172 7.30 -16.73 10.39
C GLY A 172 6.82 -15.61 11.30
N THR A 173 7.03 -14.38 10.82
CA THR A 173 6.57 -13.16 11.48
C THR A 173 5.78 -12.26 10.54
N TYR A 174 4.81 -11.55 11.08
CA TYR A 174 4.09 -10.51 10.37
C TYR A 174 4.11 -9.21 11.17
N LYS A 175 3.94 -8.08 10.49
CA LYS A 175 3.77 -6.77 11.12
C LYS A 175 2.83 -5.91 10.31
N CYS A 176 2.23 -4.94 10.98
CA CYS A 176 1.52 -3.88 10.28
C CYS A 176 2.51 -2.88 9.67
N THR A 177 2.22 -2.40 8.47
CA THR A 177 3.08 -1.47 7.71
C THR A 177 2.55 -0.03 7.73
N ASN A 178 1.28 0.17 8.10
CA ASN A 178 0.64 1.49 8.15
C ASN A 178 -0.09 1.78 9.48
N CYS A 179 0.25 1.07 10.55
CA CYS A 179 -0.42 1.22 11.85
C CYS A 179 0.12 2.35 12.73
N GLN A 180 1.21 3.01 12.36
CA GLN A 180 1.69 4.17 13.12
C GLN A 180 0.69 5.32 12.98
N ASP A 181 0.30 5.89 14.13
CA ASP A 181 -0.60 7.04 14.23
C ASP A 181 -2.04 6.83 13.68
N GLN A 182 -2.49 5.57 13.55
CA GLN A 182 -3.87 5.20 13.22
C GLN A 182 -4.71 4.93 14.48
N ASP A 183 -5.99 5.33 14.45
CA ASP A 183 -6.97 4.95 15.47
C ASP A 183 -7.39 3.47 15.29
N SER A 184 -7.27 2.63 16.33
CA SER A 184 -7.61 1.20 16.26
C SER A 184 -9.09 0.93 16.55
N PRO A 185 -9.85 0.28 15.63
CA PRO A 185 -11.21 -0.20 15.92
C PRO A 185 -11.21 -1.53 16.70
N LEU A 186 -10.03 -2.17 16.88
CA LEU A 186 -9.90 -3.51 17.43
C LEU A 186 -9.65 -3.47 18.94
N ASN A 187 -10.71 -3.74 19.72
CA ASN A 187 -10.65 -3.79 21.19
C ASN A 187 -9.56 -4.77 21.68
N GLY A 188 -8.54 -4.24 22.36
CA GLY A 188 -7.48 -5.03 23.01
C GLY A 188 -6.32 -5.45 22.11
N ILE A 189 -6.30 -5.03 20.84
CA ILE A 189 -5.19 -5.27 19.91
C ILE A 189 -4.42 -3.97 19.70
N GLU A 190 -3.16 -3.96 20.13
CA GLU A 190 -2.26 -2.84 19.86
C GLU A 190 -1.88 -2.82 18.37
N LEU A 191 -2.44 -1.87 17.62
CA LEU A 191 -2.00 -1.59 16.26
C LEU A 191 -0.67 -0.84 16.34
N ASN A 192 0.41 -1.56 16.06
CA ASN A 192 1.74 -1.01 15.98
C ASN A 192 2.54 -1.77 14.93
N ASN A 193 3.72 -1.24 14.59
CA ASN A 193 4.58 -1.84 13.57
C ASN A 193 5.49 -2.95 14.16
N SER A 194 5.14 -3.51 15.32
CA SER A 194 5.92 -4.58 15.94
C SER A 194 5.70 -5.90 15.21
N GLU A 195 6.77 -6.68 15.07
CA GLU A 195 6.68 -8.04 14.54
C GLU A 195 5.96 -8.96 15.53
N ARG A 196 5.10 -9.81 14.98
CA ARG A 196 4.29 -10.82 15.67
C ARG A 196 4.48 -12.15 14.96
N THR A 197 4.23 -13.26 15.64
CA THR A 197 4.42 -14.59 15.02
C THR A 197 3.19 -15.02 14.24
N PHE A 198 3.41 -15.58 13.05
CA PHE A 198 2.41 -16.39 12.37
C PHE A 198 3.01 -17.76 12.04
N ASN A 199 2.16 -18.75 11.87
CA ASN A 199 2.49 -20.02 11.26
C ASN A 199 1.45 -20.35 10.18
N MET A 200 1.88 -21.03 9.13
CA MET A 200 1.05 -21.48 8.02
C MET A 200 1.33 -22.95 7.72
N LEU A 201 0.27 -23.75 7.56
CA LEU A 201 0.37 -25.14 7.12
C LEU A 201 -0.19 -25.25 5.70
N LEU A 202 0.68 -25.48 4.72
CA LEU A 202 0.26 -25.64 3.32
C LEU A 202 0.00 -27.12 3.07
N THR A 203 -1.19 -27.45 2.55
CA THR A 203 -1.55 -28.81 2.12
C THR A 203 -1.93 -28.78 0.65
N THR A 204 -1.22 -29.55 -0.18
CA THR A 204 -1.46 -29.59 -1.64
C THR A 204 -1.96 -30.96 -2.07
N ALA A 205 -3.19 -31.00 -2.59
CA ALA A 205 -3.82 -32.18 -3.16
C ALA A 205 -4.44 -31.87 -4.53
N ASP A 206 -4.22 -32.73 -5.53
CA ASP A 206 -4.77 -32.59 -6.90
C ASP A 206 -4.49 -31.22 -7.57
N GLY A 207 -3.38 -30.56 -7.20
CA GLY A 207 -3.02 -29.22 -7.70
C GLY A 207 -3.75 -28.05 -7.03
N THR A 208 -4.55 -28.31 -5.99
CA THR A 208 -5.15 -27.29 -5.12
C THR A 208 -4.37 -27.21 -3.81
N THR A 209 -4.01 -26.00 -3.37
CA THR A 209 -3.29 -25.79 -2.11
C THR A 209 -4.21 -25.10 -1.10
N ASN A 210 -4.44 -25.73 0.06
CA ASN A 210 -5.09 -25.11 1.22
C ASN A 210 -4.03 -24.56 2.18
N ILE A 211 -4.34 -23.49 2.91
CA ILE A 211 -3.45 -22.91 3.92
C ILE A 211 -4.20 -22.72 5.23
N ASP A 212 -3.79 -23.45 6.26
CA ASP A 212 -4.24 -23.20 7.63
C ASP A 212 -3.35 -22.15 8.29
N ILE A 213 -3.93 -21.08 8.83
CA ILE A 213 -3.19 -19.96 9.43
C ILE A 213 -3.35 -19.99 10.95
N GLN A 214 -2.22 -19.97 11.64
CA GLN A 214 -2.16 -19.70 13.07
C GLN A 214 -1.51 -18.34 13.30
N ALA A 215 -2.32 -17.30 13.54
CA ALA A 215 -1.85 -15.95 13.87
C ALA A 215 -2.31 -15.56 15.28
N LEU A 216 -1.38 -15.31 16.22
CA LEU A 216 -1.68 -15.22 17.66
C LEU A 216 -2.29 -13.88 18.15
N VAL A 217 -3.00 -13.14 17.28
CA VAL A 217 -3.72 -11.92 17.68
C VAL A 217 -5.23 -12.14 17.86
N VAL A 218 -5.75 -13.21 17.26
CA VAL A 218 -7.10 -13.74 17.48
C VAL A 218 -6.91 -15.26 17.45
N SER A 219 -7.73 -16.05 18.13
CA SER A 219 -7.66 -17.53 18.05
C SER A 219 -7.49 -18.06 16.61
N LEU A 220 -7.00 -19.30 16.47
CA LEU A 220 -6.94 -20.08 15.22
C LEU A 220 -8.02 -19.66 14.20
N GLN A 221 -7.61 -19.19 13.03
CA GLN A 221 -8.51 -18.92 11.92
C GLN A 221 -8.18 -19.91 10.80
N GLU A 222 -9.10 -20.82 10.53
CA GLU A 222 -9.06 -21.62 9.31
C GLU A 222 -9.41 -20.71 8.14
N THR A 223 -8.57 -20.64 7.11
CA THR A 223 -8.85 -19.88 5.89
C THR A 223 -9.20 -20.89 4.81
N GLU A 224 -10.48 -21.01 4.47
CA GLU A 224 -10.92 -21.95 3.44
C GLU A 224 -10.82 -21.30 2.06
N LEU A 225 -10.06 -21.95 1.17
CA LEU A 225 -9.75 -21.57 -0.21
C LEU A 225 -8.74 -20.44 -0.42
N ILE A 226 -7.61 -20.84 -1.00
CA ILE A 226 -6.64 -19.95 -1.63
C ILE A 226 -6.47 -20.40 -3.07
N SER A 227 -6.66 -19.45 -3.99
CA SER A 227 -6.44 -19.68 -5.42
C SER A 227 -4.94 -19.63 -5.69
N GLN A 228 -4.28 -20.79 -5.89
CA GLN A 228 -2.96 -20.83 -6.50
C GLN A 228 -3.06 -20.21 -7.91
N GLN A 229 -2.47 -19.04 -8.11
CA GLN A 229 -2.62 -18.27 -9.34
C GLN A 229 -1.65 -18.75 -10.42
N SER A 230 -0.39 -18.99 -10.07
CA SER A 230 0.64 -19.49 -11.00
C SER A 230 1.80 -20.14 -10.26
N CYS A 231 2.53 -21.03 -10.94
CA CYS A 231 3.82 -21.54 -10.48
C CYS A 231 4.82 -21.58 -11.65
N THR A 232 6.06 -21.17 -11.40
CA THR A 232 7.19 -21.25 -12.34
C THR A 232 8.36 -21.96 -11.68
N SER A 233 9.26 -22.55 -12.46
CA SER A 233 10.46 -23.20 -11.92
C SER A 233 11.67 -22.80 -12.75
N ASN A 234 12.79 -22.50 -12.07
CA ASN A 234 14.09 -22.27 -12.69
C ASN A 234 15.09 -23.37 -12.24
N SER A 235 16.40 -23.17 -12.47
CA SER A 235 17.42 -24.18 -12.08
C SER A 235 17.54 -24.37 -10.57
N ASP A 236 17.13 -23.37 -9.79
CA ASP A 236 17.43 -23.27 -8.37
C ASP A 236 16.17 -23.46 -7.52
N TYR A 237 14.98 -23.03 -7.98
CA TYR A 237 13.73 -23.00 -7.21
C TYR A 237 12.46 -23.18 -8.04
N THR A 238 11.38 -23.63 -7.37
CA THR A 238 9.99 -23.46 -7.80
C THR A 238 9.36 -22.31 -7.02
N ILE A 239 8.63 -21.43 -7.72
CA ILE A 239 7.99 -20.23 -7.18
C ILE A 239 6.51 -20.28 -7.50
N CYS A 240 5.64 -20.18 -6.49
CA CYS A 240 4.19 -20.22 -6.62
C CYS A 240 3.53 -18.98 -6.01
N VAL A 241 2.61 -18.35 -6.74
CA VAL A 241 1.86 -17.15 -6.30
C VAL A 241 0.46 -17.55 -5.83
N TYR A 242 0.05 -17.00 -4.68
CA TYR A 242 -1.24 -17.20 -4.02
C TYR A 242 -1.93 -15.85 -3.80
N GLY A 243 -3.26 -15.84 -3.79
CA GLY A 243 -4.03 -14.65 -3.43
C GLY A 243 -5.44 -14.95 -2.93
N SER A 244 -6.02 -13.97 -2.24
CA SER A 244 -7.40 -13.81 -1.74
C SER A 244 -8.15 -15.08 -1.29
N GLY A 245 -8.60 -15.11 -0.05
CA GLY A 245 -9.44 -16.18 0.50
C GLY A 245 -10.49 -15.63 1.45
N VAL A 246 -11.31 -16.52 2.03
CA VAL A 246 -12.24 -16.18 3.11
C VAL A 246 -11.72 -16.73 4.43
N ASN A 247 -11.83 -15.97 5.52
CA ASN A 247 -11.50 -16.49 6.85
C ASN A 247 -12.60 -17.45 7.35
N GLY A 248 -12.36 -18.11 8.48
CA GLY A 248 -13.30 -19.09 9.07
C GLY A 248 -14.64 -18.51 9.55
N THR A 249 -14.82 -17.19 9.43
CA THR A 249 -16.09 -16.49 9.66
C THR A 249 -16.78 -16.02 8.38
N ASN A 250 -16.28 -16.40 7.19
CA ASN A 250 -16.72 -15.97 5.86
C ASN A 250 -16.56 -14.46 5.61
N GLU A 251 -15.57 -13.82 6.21
CA GLU A 251 -15.16 -12.46 5.85
C GLU A 251 -14.06 -12.51 4.79
N ASP A 252 -14.08 -11.56 3.86
CA ASP A 252 -13.08 -11.46 2.80
C ASP A 252 -11.73 -11.02 3.40
N LEU A 253 -10.70 -11.85 3.20
CA LEU A 253 -9.32 -11.51 3.55
C LEU A 253 -8.55 -11.21 2.26
N GLU A 254 -8.24 -9.93 2.05
CA GLU A 254 -7.34 -9.53 0.97
C GLU A 254 -5.90 -9.83 1.38
N TRP A 255 -5.30 -10.83 0.74
CA TRP A 255 -3.88 -11.12 0.92
C TRP A 255 -3.28 -11.63 -0.39
N SER A 256 -1.97 -11.47 -0.51
CA SER A 256 -1.15 -12.04 -1.58
C SER A 256 0.09 -12.66 -0.96
N GLY A 257 0.56 -13.80 -1.49
CA GLY A 257 1.82 -14.37 -1.02
C GLY A 257 2.47 -15.29 -2.02
N ILE A 258 3.77 -15.51 -1.84
CA ILE A 258 4.57 -16.31 -2.77
C ILE A 258 5.35 -17.37 -2.00
N HIS A 259 5.14 -18.63 -2.35
CA HIS A 259 5.88 -19.78 -1.84
C HIS A 259 7.03 -20.11 -2.80
N ARG A 260 8.26 -19.96 -2.33
CA ARG A 260 9.48 -20.42 -3.01
C ARG A 260 9.99 -21.68 -2.32
N TYR A 261 10.23 -22.75 -3.06
CA TYR A 261 10.74 -24.00 -2.51
C TYR A 261 11.62 -24.77 -3.50
N THR A 262 12.43 -25.70 -2.99
CA THR A 262 13.16 -26.68 -3.82
C THR A 262 12.44 -28.02 -3.85
N SER A 263 12.46 -28.70 -5.00
CA SER A 263 12.27 -30.15 -5.00
C SER A 263 13.51 -30.79 -4.37
N SER A 264 13.31 -31.86 -3.59
CA SER A 264 14.34 -32.41 -2.72
C SER A 264 15.68 -32.65 -3.40
N ASP A 265 16.76 -32.14 -2.78
CA ASP A 265 18.11 -32.47 -3.22
C ASP A 265 18.46 -33.93 -2.89
N GLU A 266 19.58 -34.43 -3.42
CA GLU A 266 20.05 -35.82 -3.19
C GLU A 266 20.32 -36.15 -1.71
N ASN A 267 20.33 -35.14 -0.82
CA ASN A 267 20.51 -35.27 0.63
C ASN A 267 19.21 -35.07 1.43
N GLY A 268 18.07 -34.82 0.76
CA GLY A 268 16.78 -34.57 1.41
C GLY A 268 16.62 -33.18 2.04
N ASN A 269 17.48 -32.21 1.70
CA ASN A 269 17.33 -30.83 2.14
C ASN A 269 16.36 -30.08 1.21
N ASN A 270 15.22 -29.70 1.77
CA ASN A 270 14.22 -28.89 1.08
C ASN A 270 14.17 -27.53 1.76
N CYS A 271 14.21 -26.47 0.97
CA CYS A 271 13.87 -25.15 1.48
C CYS A 271 12.45 -24.77 1.08
N ALA A 272 11.80 -23.98 1.92
CA ALA A 272 10.48 -23.42 1.70
C ALA A 272 10.40 -22.05 2.38
N THR A 273 10.09 -21.01 1.61
CA THR A 273 9.85 -19.66 2.11
C THR A 273 8.50 -19.18 1.60
N LEU A 274 7.71 -18.54 2.46
CA LEU A 274 6.46 -17.90 2.10
C LEU A 274 6.41 -16.53 2.77
N GLY A 275 6.28 -15.50 1.96
CA GLY A 275 5.97 -14.17 2.44
C GLY A 275 4.76 -13.61 1.71
N GLY A 276 4.39 -12.39 2.04
CA GLY A 276 3.29 -11.72 1.38
C GLY A 276 2.76 -10.51 2.13
N LYS A 277 1.63 -9.98 1.65
CA LYS A 277 0.90 -8.87 2.25
C LYS A 277 -0.51 -9.29 2.62
N PHE A 278 -1.08 -8.61 3.59
CA PHE A 278 -2.50 -8.66 3.91
C PHE A 278 -3.04 -7.25 4.07
N ALA A 279 -4.32 -7.07 3.78
CA ALA A 279 -5.07 -5.84 3.96
C ALA A 279 -6.42 -6.17 4.60
N PHE A 280 -6.79 -5.39 5.61
CA PHE A 280 -8.10 -5.44 6.26
C PHE A 280 -8.78 -4.10 6.05
N ASN A 281 -9.81 -4.08 5.21
CA ASN A 281 -10.58 -2.86 4.93
C ASN A 281 -11.67 -2.68 5.99
N TYR A 282 -11.58 -1.62 6.80
CA TYR A 282 -12.62 -1.25 7.76
C TYR A 282 -13.44 -0.08 7.22
N GLU A 283 -14.78 -0.21 7.23
CA GLU A 283 -15.66 0.88 6.85
C GLU A 283 -15.36 2.13 7.72
N ASN A 284 -15.00 3.24 7.07
CA ASN A 284 -14.71 4.57 7.64
C ASN A 284 -13.34 4.77 8.34
N PHE A 285 -12.47 3.76 8.40
CA PHE A 285 -11.14 3.87 9.06
C PHE A 285 -9.95 3.66 8.12
N GLY A 286 -10.18 3.34 6.85
CA GLY A 286 -9.12 2.99 5.90
C GLY A 286 -8.75 1.51 5.98
N SER A 287 -7.61 1.16 5.36
CA SER A 287 -7.10 -0.21 5.33
C SER A 287 -6.01 -0.41 6.38
N ILE A 288 -6.09 -1.48 7.17
CA ILE A 288 -4.95 -1.95 7.98
C ILE A 288 -4.15 -2.90 7.10
N GLU A 289 -2.93 -2.49 6.75
CA GLU A 289 -2.04 -3.23 5.88
C GLU A 289 -0.90 -3.85 6.68
N GLY A 290 -0.48 -5.04 6.30
CA GLY A 290 0.72 -5.63 6.85
C GLY A 290 1.42 -6.57 5.90
N GLU A 291 2.64 -6.91 6.29
CA GLU A 291 3.48 -7.89 5.61
C GLU A 291 3.70 -9.09 6.53
N PHE A 292 3.77 -10.27 5.94
CA PHE A 292 4.18 -11.50 6.62
C PHE A 292 5.36 -12.12 5.86
N LYS A 293 6.30 -12.71 6.61
CA LYS A 293 7.50 -13.36 6.08
C LYS A 293 7.80 -14.63 6.86
N SER A 294 8.06 -15.72 6.16
CA SER A 294 8.50 -16.97 6.77
C SER A 294 9.90 -16.85 7.36
N ASP A 295 10.20 -17.70 8.33
CA ASP A 295 11.55 -18.03 8.77
C ASP A 295 12.29 -18.70 7.60
N SER A 296 13.20 -17.96 6.98
CA SER A 296 13.82 -18.37 5.71
C SER A 296 14.60 -19.67 5.86
N THR A 297 14.31 -20.63 5.00
CA THR A 297 15.10 -21.87 4.86
C THR A 297 15.76 -21.98 3.49
N CYS A 298 15.45 -21.08 2.55
CA CYS A 298 16.11 -21.02 1.24
C CYS A 298 17.29 -20.06 1.33
N PRO A 299 18.48 -20.44 0.86
CA PRO A 299 19.66 -19.58 0.98
C PRO A 299 19.48 -18.33 0.12
N ASP A 300 19.24 -17.19 0.79
CA ASP A 300 19.33 -15.87 0.18
C ASP A 300 20.81 -15.52 -0.04
N LYS A 301 21.15 -14.95 -1.20
CA LYS A 301 22.51 -14.50 -1.48
C LYS A 301 22.63 -13.01 -1.17
N THR A 302 23.63 -12.65 -0.38
CA THR A 302 24.05 -11.26 -0.21
C THR A 302 25.28 -11.00 -1.06
N TYR A 303 25.14 -10.14 -2.05
CA TYR A 303 26.20 -9.66 -2.92
C TYR A 303 26.76 -8.34 -2.38
N PHE A 304 28.07 -8.28 -2.16
CA PHE A 304 28.76 -7.12 -1.63
C PHE A 304 29.55 -6.42 -2.73
N LEU A 305 29.45 -5.09 -2.77
CA LEU A 305 30.26 -4.25 -3.64
C LEU A 305 31.14 -3.30 -2.82
N SER A 306 32.39 -3.12 -3.22
CA SER A 306 33.29 -2.06 -2.71
C SER A 306 34.18 -1.57 -3.84
N ASN A 307 34.46 -0.27 -3.89
CA ASN A 307 35.39 0.31 -4.88
C ASN A 307 36.83 -0.26 -4.72
N SER A 308 37.16 -0.79 -3.54
CA SER A 308 38.39 -1.53 -3.26
C SER A 308 38.35 -3.03 -3.58
N GLY A 309 37.18 -3.54 -4.01
CA GLY A 309 36.94 -4.94 -4.35
C GLY A 309 37.55 -5.37 -5.69
N ASN A 310 37.19 -6.58 -6.13
CA ASN A 310 37.65 -7.16 -7.39
C ASN A 310 36.54 -8.01 -8.02
N ASP A 311 36.25 -7.81 -9.31
CA ASP A 311 35.17 -8.53 -10.02
C ASP A 311 35.47 -10.02 -10.26
N ALA A 312 36.70 -10.47 -9.98
CA ALA A 312 37.07 -11.88 -9.91
C ALA A 312 36.73 -12.55 -8.56
N ASN A 313 36.31 -11.78 -7.55
CA ASN A 313 35.90 -12.32 -6.25
C ASN A 313 34.52 -12.98 -6.34
N SER A 314 34.15 -13.74 -5.30
CA SER A 314 32.82 -14.36 -5.23
C SER A 314 31.67 -13.35 -5.08
N GLY A 315 31.93 -12.19 -4.47
CA GLY A 315 30.90 -11.21 -4.13
C GLY A 315 30.10 -11.56 -2.87
N LEU A 316 30.33 -12.72 -2.24
CA LEU A 316 29.46 -13.26 -1.18
C LEU A 316 29.92 -12.92 0.25
N SER A 317 30.87 -12.00 0.40
CA SER A 317 31.32 -11.46 1.70
C SER A 317 31.92 -10.07 1.51
N PRO A 318 31.93 -9.19 2.54
CA PRO A 318 32.57 -7.89 2.45
C PRO A 318 34.04 -7.94 2.02
N GLU A 319 34.80 -8.94 2.49
CA GLU A 319 36.23 -9.11 2.17
C GLU A 319 36.46 -9.57 0.73
N ASN A 320 35.47 -10.25 0.14
CA ASN A 320 35.48 -10.73 -1.24
C ASN A 320 34.43 -10.01 -2.09
N ALA A 321 34.22 -8.72 -1.84
CA ALA A 321 33.27 -7.89 -2.58
C ALA A 321 33.68 -7.72 -4.05
N TRP A 322 32.70 -7.56 -4.93
CA TRP A 322 32.91 -7.10 -6.30
C TRP A 322 33.27 -5.62 -6.34
N LYS A 323 33.87 -5.20 -7.45
CA LYS A 323 34.28 -3.82 -7.66
C LYS A 323 33.23 -2.98 -8.36
N SER A 324 32.53 -3.55 -9.34
CA SER A 324 31.77 -2.77 -10.31
C SER A 324 30.30 -3.17 -10.44
N ILE A 325 29.47 -2.17 -10.79
CA ILE A 325 28.08 -2.39 -11.23
C ILE A 325 28.04 -3.23 -12.51
N THR A 326 29.05 -3.12 -13.38
CA THR A 326 29.15 -3.98 -14.58
C THR A 326 29.17 -5.45 -14.22
N LYS A 327 29.86 -5.84 -13.14
CA LYS A 327 29.84 -7.22 -12.65
C LYS A 327 28.48 -7.59 -12.06
N LEU A 328 27.87 -6.69 -11.28
CA LEU A 328 26.53 -6.89 -10.73
C LEU A 328 25.47 -7.13 -11.80
N ASN A 329 25.46 -6.36 -12.89
CA ASN A 329 24.55 -6.51 -14.03
C ASN A 329 24.70 -7.86 -14.79
N THR A 330 25.61 -8.76 -14.37
CA THR A 330 25.75 -10.11 -14.95
C THR A 330 25.05 -11.20 -14.11
N VAL A 331 24.39 -10.80 -13.03
CA VAL A 331 23.81 -11.68 -12.02
C VAL A 331 22.30 -11.57 -12.09
N GLU A 332 21.63 -12.71 -12.16
CA GLU A 332 20.18 -12.81 -11.99
C GLU A 332 19.88 -12.81 -10.48
N LEU A 333 19.19 -11.78 -10.01
CA LEU A 333 18.84 -11.64 -8.60
C LEU A 333 17.56 -12.41 -8.31
N ASN A 334 17.65 -13.38 -7.40
CA ASN A 334 16.47 -14.14 -6.98
C ASN A 334 15.71 -13.39 -5.88
N PRO A 335 14.41 -13.64 -5.70
CA PRO A 335 13.66 -13.18 -4.53
C PRO A 335 14.44 -13.37 -3.22
N GLY A 336 14.53 -12.33 -2.39
CA GLY A 336 15.26 -12.33 -1.12
C GLY A 336 16.76 -12.06 -1.21
N ASP A 337 17.34 -12.09 -2.42
CA ASP A 337 18.74 -11.69 -2.60
C ASP A 337 18.94 -10.22 -2.18
N GLN A 338 20.16 -9.91 -1.75
CA GLN A 338 20.54 -8.58 -1.32
C GLN A 338 21.76 -8.10 -2.10
N VAL A 339 21.76 -6.83 -2.47
CA VAL A 339 22.88 -6.12 -3.07
C VAL A 339 23.28 -5.01 -2.12
N LEU A 340 24.46 -5.16 -1.50
CA LEU A 340 24.96 -4.23 -0.50
C LEU A 340 26.21 -3.51 -1.01
N PHE A 341 26.09 -2.20 -1.22
CA PHE A 341 27.18 -1.32 -1.61
C PHE A 341 27.89 -0.78 -0.38
N LYS A 342 29.23 -0.73 -0.38
CA LYS A 342 29.97 -0.22 0.78
C LYS A 342 29.70 1.28 0.95
N GLY A 343 29.23 1.67 2.14
CA GLY A 343 28.98 3.06 2.51
C GLY A 343 30.23 3.92 2.35
N GLY A 344 30.03 5.12 1.81
CA GLY A 344 31.11 6.07 1.49
C GLY A 344 31.87 5.78 0.20
N ASP A 345 31.69 4.61 -0.44
CA ASP A 345 32.25 4.34 -1.77
C ASP A 345 31.33 4.91 -2.87
N GLU A 346 31.94 5.27 -4.00
CA GLU A 346 31.25 5.69 -5.23
C GLU A 346 31.40 4.62 -6.31
N PHE A 347 30.30 4.32 -7.00
CA PHE A 347 30.23 3.29 -8.04
C PHE A 347 29.75 3.91 -9.35
N SER A 348 30.63 4.03 -10.34
CA SER A 348 30.25 4.49 -11.68
C SER A 348 29.49 3.40 -12.44
N GLY A 349 28.36 3.77 -13.03
CA GLY A 349 27.55 2.88 -13.86
C GLY A 349 26.07 3.05 -13.63
N ASN A 350 25.29 2.19 -14.28
CA ASN A 350 23.84 2.19 -14.25
C ASN A 350 23.39 0.79 -13.84
N PHE A 351 22.59 0.67 -12.79
CA PHE A 351 22.10 -0.63 -12.33
C PHE A 351 20.79 -0.96 -13.05
N HIS A 352 20.77 -2.08 -13.75
CA HIS A 352 19.62 -2.54 -14.52
C HIS A 352 19.04 -3.82 -13.92
N LEU A 353 17.74 -3.85 -13.72
CA LEU A 353 16.97 -5.04 -13.37
C LEU A 353 15.90 -5.27 -14.43
N ASP A 354 15.71 -6.52 -14.86
CA ASP A 354 14.70 -6.89 -15.85
C ASP A 354 13.76 -8.01 -15.36
N SER A 355 12.91 -8.52 -16.26
CA SER A 355 11.93 -9.57 -15.96
C SER A 355 12.51 -10.88 -15.39
N SER A 356 13.82 -11.09 -15.48
CA SER A 356 14.52 -12.23 -14.85
C SER A 356 14.93 -11.98 -13.40
N ASP A 357 14.98 -10.71 -12.97
CA ASP A 357 15.35 -10.34 -11.61
C ASP A 357 14.13 -10.21 -10.70
N ALA A 358 14.31 -10.48 -9.41
CA ALA A 358 13.36 -10.26 -8.34
C ALA A 358 11.98 -10.89 -8.63
N ASN A 359 10.98 -10.04 -8.91
CA ASN A 359 9.61 -10.38 -9.26
C ASN A 359 8.83 -11.10 -8.15
N ASN A 360 9.06 -10.70 -6.90
CA ASN A 360 8.41 -11.29 -5.74
C ASN A 360 8.21 -10.26 -4.62
N SER A 361 6.98 -9.80 -4.45
CA SER A 361 6.59 -8.83 -3.41
C SER A 361 6.72 -9.35 -1.99
N ALA A 362 6.65 -10.66 -1.82
CA ALA A 362 6.68 -11.38 -0.56
C ALA A 362 8.09 -11.57 0.02
N ASN A 363 9.09 -11.66 -0.85
CA ASN A 363 10.49 -11.74 -0.49
C ASN A 363 11.30 -10.85 -1.45
N PRO A 364 11.22 -9.52 -1.28
CA PRO A 364 11.76 -8.59 -2.25
C PRO A 364 13.28 -8.55 -2.22
N VAL A 365 13.88 -8.24 -3.37
CA VAL A 365 15.32 -7.97 -3.48
C VAL A 365 15.63 -6.66 -2.77
N LEU A 366 16.62 -6.67 -1.87
CA LEU A 366 17.10 -5.46 -1.19
C LEU A 366 18.33 -4.89 -1.90
N ILE A 367 18.29 -3.60 -2.22
CA ILE A 367 19.41 -2.84 -2.78
C ILE A 367 19.73 -1.73 -1.77
N SER A 368 20.84 -1.84 -1.06
CA SER A 368 21.16 -0.90 0.04
C SER A 368 22.66 -0.71 0.24
N SER A 369 23.02 0.07 1.25
CA SER A 369 24.40 0.26 1.71
C SER A 369 24.73 -0.62 2.92
N TYR A 370 26.01 -0.99 3.08
CA TYR A 370 26.54 -1.59 4.31
C TYR A 370 27.73 -0.80 4.85
N GLY A 371 28.07 -0.98 6.12
CA GLY A 371 29.19 -0.26 6.76
C GLY A 371 28.78 1.15 7.19
N THR A 372 29.62 2.15 6.93
CA THR A 372 29.41 3.52 7.43
C THR A 372 29.04 4.47 6.30
N GLY A 373 27.93 5.19 6.46
CA GLY A 373 27.43 6.15 5.48
C GLY A 373 26.68 5.48 4.32
N ARG A 374 26.20 6.30 3.38
CA ARG A 374 25.53 5.84 2.15
C ARG A 374 26.55 5.66 1.03
N ALA A 375 26.37 4.62 0.23
CA ALA A 375 27.08 4.46 -1.02
C ALA A 375 26.46 5.33 -2.11
N THR A 376 27.27 5.78 -3.06
CA THR A 376 26.81 6.59 -4.20
C THR A 376 26.84 5.77 -5.48
N ILE A 377 25.71 5.66 -6.17
CA ILE A 377 25.66 5.23 -7.57
C ILE A 377 25.82 6.47 -8.45
N GLN A 378 26.95 6.56 -9.14
CA GLN A 378 27.26 7.64 -10.06
C GLN A 378 26.84 7.26 -11.48
N ALA A 379 25.64 7.68 -11.86
CA ALA A 379 24.95 7.29 -13.09
C ALA A 379 25.57 7.86 -14.38
N GLY A 380 26.46 8.85 -14.27
CA GLY A 380 26.96 9.58 -15.43
C GLY A 380 25.80 10.23 -16.19
N ASN A 381 25.62 9.86 -17.46
CA ASN A 381 24.52 10.36 -18.32
C ASN A 381 23.40 9.33 -18.52
N GLY A 382 23.43 8.19 -17.82
CA GLY A 382 22.41 7.14 -17.88
C GLY A 382 21.44 7.20 -16.70
N TYR A 383 20.60 6.17 -16.56
CA TYR A 383 19.73 5.99 -15.39
C TYR A 383 20.53 5.66 -14.14
N GLY A 384 20.13 6.10 -12.96
CA GLY A 384 20.73 5.60 -11.72
C GLY A 384 20.43 4.10 -11.53
N ILE A 385 19.16 3.81 -11.30
CA ILE A 385 18.61 2.45 -11.24
C ILE A 385 17.42 2.38 -12.21
N TYR A 386 17.44 1.41 -13.12
CA TYR A 386 16.36 1.18 -14.09
C TYR A 386 15.81 -0.23 -13.93
N VAL A 387 14.52 -0.32 -13.65
CA VAL A 387 13.78 -1.57 -13.41
C VAL A 387 12.73 -1.72 -14.51
N TYR A 388 12.83 -2.81 -15.28
CA TYR A 388 11.99 -3.04 -16.45
C TYR A 388 11.20 -4.34 -16.34
N ASN A 389 9.87 -4.25 -16.38
CA ASN A 389 8.95 -5.40 -16.35
C ASN A 389 9.21 -6.39 -15.19
N THR A 390 9.64 -5.87 -14.04
CA THR A 390 9.77 -6.63 -12.78
C THR A 390 9.37 -5.78 -11.57
N SER A 391 9.25 -6.41 -10.40
CA SER A 391 8.83 -5.82 -9.13
C SER A 391 9.36 -6.62 -7.94
N GLY A 392 8.87 -6.38 -6.72
CA GLY A 392 9.42 -7.02 -5.52
C GLY A 392 10.81 -6.50 -5.20
N ILE A 393 10.98 -5.17 -5.20
CA ILE A 393 12.29 -4.53 -5.02
C ILE A 393 12.19 -3.48 -3.90
N LYS A 394 13.19 -3.50 -3.00
CA LYS A 394 13.46 -2.48 -1.98
C LYS A 394 14.76 -1.76 -2.34
N ILE A 395 14.70 -0.44 -2.48
CA ILE A 395 15.87 0.45 -2.63
C ILE A 395 15.93 1.30 -1.37
N ASP A 396 17.01 1.14 -0.59
CA ASP A 396 17.13 1.79 0.71
C ASP A 396 18.52 2.39 0.91
N ASN A 397 18.60 3.52 1.62
CA ASN A 397 19.86 4.03 2.19
C ASN A 397 20.98 4.21 1.14
N LEU A 398 20.66 4.86 0.01
CA LEU A 398 21.59 5.12 -1.10
C LEU A 398 21.64 6.60 -1.49
N ILE A 399 22.68 6.98 -2.23
CA ILE A 399 22.74 8.22 -2.99
C ILE A 399 22.77 7.87 -4.47
N ILE A 400 21.86 8.43 -5.26
CA ILE A 400 21.76 8.24 -6.70
C ILE A 400 22.06 9.58 -7.37
N ALA A 401 23.21 9.67 -8.04
CA ALA A 401 23.74 10.92 -8.55
C ALA A 401 23.97 10.86 -10.07
N GLY A 402 23.32 11.77 -10.80
CA GLY A 402 23.61 12.03 -12.21
C GLY A 402 24.78 13.00 -12.40
N ASN A 403 25.25 13.17 -13.63
CA ASN A 403 26.32 14.12 -13.98
C ASN A 403 25.86 15.59 -14.03
N GLY A 404 24.72 15.90 -13.40
CA GLY A 404 24.07 17.21 -13.38
C GLY A 404 22.84 17.28 -14.30
N MET A 405 21.81 17.96 -13.83
CA MET A 405 20.46 17.99 -14.44
C MET A 405 20.43 18.55 -15.88
N ASN A 406 21.41 19.38 -16.25
CA ASN A 406 21.56 19.88 -17.62
C ASN A 406 22.29 18.90 -18.56
N THR A 407 23.01 17.92 -18.02
CA THR A 407 23.87 16.99 -18.79
C THR A 407 23.30 15.57 -18.82
N ASN A 408 22.79 15.04 -17.71
CA ASN A 408 22.15 13.73 -17.70
C ASN A 408 20.68 13.86 -18.13
N THR A 409 20.33 13.30 -19.29
CA THR A 409 18.98 13.36 -19.87
C THR A 409 18.08 12.18 -19.51
N ASN A 410 18.43 11.42 -18.47
CA ASN A 410 17.67 10.28 -17.97
C ASN A 410 17.09 10.58 -16.58
N SER A 411 16.56 9.55 -15.92
CA SER A 411 15.98 9.60 -14.58
C SER A 411 16.91 8.97 -13.53
N GLY A 412 16.71 9.33 -12.26
CA GLY A 412 17.41 8.74 -11.13
C GLY A 412 17.03 7.28 -10.89
N ILE A 413 15.82 7.07 -10.37
CA ILE A 413 15.23 5.74 -10.17
C ILE A 413 14.00 5.63 -11.06
N SER A 414 13.98 4.64 -11.94
CA SER A 414 12.90 4.47 -12.92
C SER A 414 12.40 3.02 -12.92
N PHE A 415 11.13 2.86 -12.59
CA PHE A 415 10.38 1.61 -12.79
C PHE A 415 9.52 1.76 -14.04
N TYR A 416 9.53 0.76 -14.91
CA TYR A 416 8.74 0.79 -16.15
C TYR A 416 8.10 -0.57 -16.44
N ASN A 417 6.80 -0.56 -16.71
CA ASN A 417 6.02 -1.75 -17.09
C ASN A 417 5.23 -1.53 -18.39
N ASP A 418 5.49 -2.36 -19.40
CA ASP A 418 4.77 -2.37 -20.68
C ASP A 418 4.17 -3.74 -21.06
N LEU A 419 4.09 -4.66 -20.09
CA LEU A 419 3.53 -6.00 -20.28
C LEU A 419 2.12 -5.94 -20.88
N ALA A 420 1.79 -6.90 -21.74
CA ALA A 420 0.45 -7.00 -22.31
C ALA A 420 -0.55 -7.60 -21.31
N GLY A 421 -1.82 -7.18 -21.43
CA GLY A 421 -2.91 -7.79 -20.67
C GLY A 421 -3.28 -7.10 -19.36
N ASN A 422 -2.97 -5.80 -19.21
CA ASN A 422 -3.30 -5.01 -18.02
C ASN A 422 -2.66 -5.56 -16.74
N VAL A 423 -1.39 -5.95 -16.82
CA VAL A 423 -0.65 -6.56 -15.71
C VAL A 423 -0.14 -5.48 -14.76
N LYS A 424 -0.56 -5.53 -13.49
CA LYS A 424 0.00 -4.70 -12.43
C LYS A 424 1.05 -5.49 -11.65
N LEU A 425 2.28 -5.02 -11.66
CA LEU A 425 3.39 -5.62 -10.93
C LEU A 425 3.38 -5.10 -9.48
N ASP A 426 3.62 -5.98 -8.51
CA ASP A 426 3.39 -5.71 -7.09
C ASP A 426 4.70 -5.42 -6.35
N TYR A 427 4.65 -4.42 -5.47
CA TYR A 427 5.70 -4.07 -4.52
C TYR A 427 6.89 -3.33 -5.10
N ILE A 428 6.96 -2.06 -4.72
CA ILE A 428 8.15 -1.23 -4.83
C ILE A 428 8.29 -0.49 -3.51
N GLU A 429 9.47 -0.49 -2.93
CA GLU A 429 9.80 0.34 -1.77
C GLU A 429 11.07 1.12 -2.07
N ILE A 430 11.00 2.44 -1.95
CA ILE A 430 12.14 3.35 -2.10
C ILE A 430 12.21 4.19 -0.83
N THR A 431 13.23 3.98 -0.02
CA THR A 431 13.36 4.61 1.29
C THR A 431 14.75 5.18 1.56
N ASN A 432 14.81 6.22 2.41
CA ASN A 432 16.05 6.78 2.94
C ASN A 432 17.10 7.17 1.87
N THR A 433 16.64 7.49 0.66
CA THR A 433 17.49 7.66 -0.53
C THR A 433 17.55 9.13 -0.95
N GLU A 434 18.74 9.58 -1.36
CA GLU A 434 18.92 10.91 -1.98
C GLU A 434 19.13 10.77 -3.48
N VAL A 435 18.36 11.52 -4.28
CA VAL A 435 18.37 11.42 -5.75
C VAL A 435 18.54 12.80 -6.36
N PHE A 436 19.58 12.99 -7.18
CA PHE A 436 19.84 14.30 -7.79
C PHE A 436 20.65 14.28 -9.08
N GLY A 437 20.57 15.38 -9.84
CA GLY A 437 21.41 15.62 -11.02
C GLY A 437 20.90 14.97 -12.30
N PHE A 438 19.58 14.84 -12.46
CA PHE A 438 18.90 14.22 -13.60
C PHE A 438 17.99 15.22 -14.31
N ARG A 439 17.82 15.13 -15.63
CA ARG A 439 16.91 16.02 -16.36
C ARG A 439 15.46 15.60 -16.22
N GLU A 440 15.17 14.33 -16.46
CA GLU A 440 13.79 13.85 -16.55
C GLU A 440 13.22 13.74 -15.14
N PHE A 441 13.31 12.57 -14.52
CA PHE A 441 12.69 12.34 -13.21
C PHE A 441 13.73 12.08 -12.12
N GLY A 442 13.44 12.50 -10.90
CA GLY A 442 14.15 11.97 -9.73
C GLY A 442 13.78 10.51 -9.53
N ILE A 443 12.52 10.28 -9.17
CA ILE A 443 11.92 8.94 -9.03
C ILE A 443 10.69 8.86 -9.94
N VAL A 444 10.56 7.82 -10.75
CA VAL A 444 9.39 7.64 -11.63
C VAL A 444 8.87 6.20 -11.66
N ILE A 445 7.54 6.09 -11.57
CA ILE A 445 6.77 4.86 -11.76
C ILE A 445 6.01 5.00 -13.09
N GLY A 446 6.61 4.50 -14.17
CA GLY A 446 6.08 4.62 -15.52
C GLY A 446 5.42 3.34 -16.01
N ALA A 447 4.44 3.47 -16.89
CA ALA A 447 3.82 2.33 -17.54
C ALA A 447 3.30 2.63 -18.94
N TYR A 448 3.03 1.57 -19.69
CA TYR A 448 2.35 1.60 -20.98
C TYR A 448 1.53 0.33 -21.19
N ASN A 449 0.77 0.26 -22.29
CA ASN A 449 -0.03 -0.91 -22.70
C ASN A 449 -1.30 -1.14 -21.87
N GLY A 450 -2.28 -0.24 -22.05
CA GLY A 450 -3.57 -0.30 -21.38
C GLY A 450 -3.50 0.14 -19.93
N ASN A 451 -3.87 -0.77 -19.02
CA ASN A 451 -3.81 -0.58 -17.56
C ASN A 451 -2.69 -1.39 -16.91
N SER A 452 -1.70 -1.85 -17.69
CA SER A 452 -0.48 -2.39 -17.10
C SER A 452 0.22 -1.30 -16.32
N GLY A 453 0.81 -1.65 -15.18
CA GLY A 453 1.47 -0.70 -14.29
C GLY A 453 1.93 -1.35 -13.00
N PHE A 454 1.78 -0.64 -11.88
CA PHE A 454 2.32 -1.09 -10.59
C PHE A 454 1.29 -0.95 -9.48
N THR A 455 1.37 -1.83 -8.49
CA THR A 455 0.56 -1.74 -7.28
C THR A 455 1.41 -1.86 -6.02
N ASN A 456 0.96 -1.23 -4.94
CA ASN A 456 1.60 -1.24 -3.63
C ASN A 456 3.03 -0.67 -3.67
N VAL A 457 3.13 0.62 -3.99
CA VAL A 457 4.38 1.36 -4.11
C VAL A 457 4.53 2.30 -2.92
N LEU A 458 5.63 2.18 -2.19
CA LEU A 458 6.01 3.08 -1.11
C LEU A 458 7.24 3.90 -1.50
N ILE A 459 7.12 5.23 -1.48
CA ILE A 459 8.22 6.18 -1.66
C ILE A 459 8.26 7.02 -0.38
N GLU A 460 9.18 6.71 0.53
CA GLU A 460 9.18 7.27 1.88
C GLU A 460 10.55 7.79 2.32
N ASN A 461 10.60 8.91 3.04
CA ASN A 461 11.83 9.46 3.62
C ASN A 461 12.96 9.67 2.60
N ASN A 462 12.59 10.10 1.39
CA ASN A 462 13.54 10.39 0.32
C ASN A 462 13.78 11.89 0.18
N LYS A 463 14.97 12.23 -0.28
CA LYS A 463 15.37 13.59 -0.62
C LYS A 463 15.64 13.67 -2.12
N VAL A 464 14.84 14.44 -2.86
CA VAL A 464 14.91 14.50 -4.33
C VAL A 464 15.13 15.94 -4.76
N HIS A 465 16.25 16.22 -5.43
CA HIS A 465 16.59 17.60 -5.78
C HIS A 465 17.47 17.73 -7.02
N ASP A 466 17.65 18.96 -7.51
CA ASP A 466 18.42 19.23 -8.74
C ASP A 466 17.92 18.38 -9.91
N ILE A 467 16.62 18.47 -10.20
CA ILE A 467 15.94 17.80 -11.32
C ILE A 467 15.33 18.86 -12.24
N LEU A 468 15.16 18.57 -13.54
CA LEU A 468 14.48 19.52 -14.44
C LEU A 468 13.00 19.21 -14.66
N ASP A 469 12.57 17.98 -14.92
CA ASP A 469 11.17 17.72 -15.31
C ASP A 469 10.21 17.55 -14.12
N ALA A 470 10.38 16.47 -13.36
CA ALA A 470 9.61 16.26 -12.13
C ALA A 470 10.40 15.52 -11.05
N GLY A 471 10.21 15.88 -9.78
CA GLY A 471 10.89 15.24 -8.66
C GLY A 471 10.47 13.78 -8.50
N ILE A 472 9.22 13.55 -8.10
CA ILE A 472 8.62 12.22 -7.94
C ILE A 472 7.40 12.15 -8.88
N SER A 473 7.31 11.11 -9.71
CA SER A 473 6.26 11.03 -10.72
C SER A 473 5.68 9.63 -10.97
N SER A 474 4.43 9.58 -11.43
CA SER A 474 3.88 8.39 -12.11
C SER A 474 3.17 8.75 -13.41
N TYR A 475 3.19 7.83 -14.38
CA TYR A 475 2.44 7.96 -15.63
C TYR A 475 2.09 6.60 -16.22
N GLY A 476 0.97 6.54 -16.94
CA GLY A 476 0.61 5.39 -17.77
C GLY A 476 0.09 5.78 -19.15
N GLN A 477 -0.50 4.82 -19.88
CA GLN A 477 -1.07 5.09 -21.20
C GLN A 477 -2.41 5.80 -21.07
N PHE A 478 -2.39 7.14 -21.13
CA PHE A 478 -3.60 7.95 -21.05
C PHE A 478 -4.52 7.80 -22.28
N SER A 479 -5.84 7.72 -22.01
CA SER A 479 -6.90 7.98 -22.98
C SER A 479 -8.17 8.39 -22.22
N ALA A 480 -8.86 9.43 -22.68
CA ALA A 480 -10.09 9.93 -22.03
C ALA A 480 -11.25 8.90 -22.01
N SER A 481 -11.19 7.89 -22.87
CA SER A 481 -12.16 6.78 -22.90
C SER A 481 -11.68 5.52 -22.18
N LYS A 482 -10.47 5.52 -21.62
CA LYS A 482 -9.93 4.38 -20.89
C LYS A 482 -10.66 4.23 -19.57
N THR A 483 -11.07 3.01 -19.26
CA THR A 483 -11.61 2.64 -17.95
C THR A 483 -10.51 2.03 -17.10
N GLY A 484 -10.40 2.44 -15.84
CA GLY A 484 -9.34 1.99 -14.92
C GLY A 484 -8.05 2.79 -15.07
N TYR A 485 -7.06 2.37 -14.28
CA TYR A 485 -5.80 3.08 -14.06
C TYR A 485 -4.62 2.11 -14.11
N ALA A 486 -3.49 2.58 -14.65
CA ALA A 486 -2.26 1.79 -14.72
C ALA A 486 -1.75 1.43 -13.32
N HIS A 487 -1.79 2.38 -12.39
CA HIS A 487 -1.25 2.21 -11.05
C HIS A 487 -2.34 2.11 -9.99
N SER A 488 -2.02 1.50 -8.85
CA SER A 488 -2.85 1.52 -7.65
C SER A 488 -2.00 1.53 -6.39
N ASN A 489 -2.52 2.07 -5.28
CA ASN A 489 -1.87 1.99 -3.97
C ASN A 489 -0.45 2.55 -4.00
N ILE A 490 -0.27 3.75 -4.57
CA ILE A 490 0.99 4.50 -4.45
C ILE A 490 0.90 5.37 -3.19
N THR A 491 1.89 5.25 -2.32
CA THR A 491 2.08 6.15 -1.19
C THR A 491 3.39 6.89 -1.34
N VAL A 492 3.33 8.22 -1.36
CA VAL A 492 4.50 9.10 -1.23
C VAL A 492 4.41 9.77 0.12
N ARG A 493 5.35 9.51 1.02
CA ARG A 493 5.28 10.12 2.36
C ARG A 493 6.62 10.61 2.89
N ASN A 494 6.58 11.66 3.70
CA ASN A 494 7.77 12.19 4.36
C ASN A 494 8.95 12.43 3.39
N CYS A 495 8.68 12.98 2.20
CA CYS A 495 9.71 13.28 1.21
C CYS A 495 10.06 14.78 1.18
N GLU A 496 11.34 15.10 1.01
CA GLU A 496 11.82 16.45 0.77
C GLU A 496 12.14 16.60 -0.73
N VAL A 497 11.40 17.45 -1.44
CA VAL A 497 11.56 17.63 -2.90
C VAL A 497 11.80 19.10 -3.22
N PHE A 498 12.94 19.46 -3.81
CA PHE A 498 13.24 20.87 -4.06
C PHE A 498 14.18 21.09 -5.23
N ASN A 499 14.26 22.34 -5.69
CA ASN A 499 15.07 22.71 -6.83
C ASN A 499 14.72 21.90 -8.09
N ILE A 500 13.42 21.70 -8.33
CA ILE A 500 12.90 21.10 -9.56
C ILE A 500 12.65 22.22 -10.56
N ILE A 501 13.70 22.63 -11.26
CA ILE A 501 13.71 23.95 -11.92
C ILE A 501 12.75 24.03 -13.10
N GLY A 502 12.58 22.99 -13.90
CA GLY A 502 11.88 23.11 -15.19
C GLY A 502 12.82 23.45 -16.34
N TYR A 503 12.38 23.14 -17.56
CA TYR A 503 13.07 23.48 -18.79
C TYR A 503 12.11 23.50 -19.98
N ASP A 504 12.52 24.12 -21.09
CA ASP A 504 11.71 24.09 -22.31
C ASP A 504 11.75 22.71 -22.98
N LYS A 505 10.64 21.98 -22.89
CA LYS A 505 10.38 20.75 -23.65
C LYS A 505 9.11 20.83 -24.52
N GLY A 506 8.58 22.04 -24.74
CA GLY A 506 7.30 22.25 -25.42
C GLY A 506 6.07 21.71 -24.67
N LYS A 507 6.24 21.39 -23.38
CA LYS A 507 5.23 20.96 -22.41
C LYS A 507 5.64 21.44 -21.01
N HIS A 508 4.73 21.36 -20.05
CA HIS A 508 4.99 21.71 -18.65
C HIS A 508 6.11 20.85 -18.03
N SER A 509 6.93 21.47 -17.19
CA SER A 509 8.05 20.86 -16.44
C SER A 509 8.23 21.60 -15.12
N GLY A 510 9.15 21.16 -14.25
CA GLY A 510 9.43 21.82 -12.97
C GLY A 510 8.49 21.38 -11.85
N ASN A 511 7.89 20.20 -11.94
CA ASN A 511 6.86 19.72 -11.02
C ASN A 511 7.48 19.04 -9.81
N GLY A 512 6.96 19.25 -8.60
CA GLY A 512 7.49 18.57 -7.41
C GLY A 512 7.12 17.08 -7.40
N ILE A 513 5.96 16.77 -6.82
CA ILE A 513 5.37 15.43 -6.76
C ILE A 513 4.14 15.43 -7.68
N LEU A 514 4.18 14.64 -8.74
CA LEU A 514 3.16 14.56 -9.78
C LEU A 514 2.74 13.12 -10.04
N LEU A 515 1.58 12.70 -9.55
CA LEU A 515 1.10 11.34 -9.78
C LEU A 515 -0.07 11.31 -10.76
N SER A 516 -0.04 10.36 -11.69
CA SER A 516 -1.09 10.18 -12.69
C SER A 516 -1.34 8.74 -13.10
N ASP A 517 -2.52 8.52 -13.71
CA ASP A 517 -3.02 7.21 -14.12
C ASP A 517 -3.01 6.21 -12.95
N VAL A 518 -3.49 6.67 -11.79
CA VAL A 518 -3.39 5.99 -10.49
C VAL A 518 -4.72 6.00 -9.74
N GLN A 519 -5.01 4.95 -8.98
CA GLN A 519 -6.11 4.92 -8.01
C GLN A 519 -5.64 4.58 -6.60
N ASN A 520 -6.41 4.96 -5.57
CA ASN A 520 -6.13 4.64 -4.17
C ASN A 520 -4.73 5.14 -3.74
N SER A 521 -4.44 6.41 -3.96
CA SER A 521 -3.09 6.97 -3.78
C SER A 521 -3.06 8.03 -2.69
N VAL A 522 -1.98 8.07 -1.91
CA VAL A 522 -1.80 9.05 -0.83
C VAL A 522 -0.46 9.76 -1.00
N ILE A 523 -0.48 11.09 -0.99
CA ILE A 523 0.70 11.92 -0.79
C ILE A 523 0.57 12.59 0.56
N GLU A 524 1.53 12.38 1.46
CA GLU A 524 1.46 12.97 2.79
C GLU A 524 2.78 13.36 3.41
N HIS A 525 2.74 14.26 4.40
CA HIS A 525 3.90 14.66 5.20
C HIS A 525 5.11 15.13 4.39
N SER A 526 4.90 15.58 3.14
CA SER A 526 5.99 15.90 2.22
C SER A 526 6.14 17.40 2.09
N THR A 527 7.37 17.86 1.83
CA THR A 527 7.70 19.28 1.66
C THR A 527 8.24 19.51 0.27
N VAL A 528 7.60 20.40 -0.50
CA VAL A 528 8.06 20.79 -1.84
C VAL A 528 8.36 22.28 -1.89
N TYR A 529 9.52 22.65 -2.43
CA TYR A 529 9.89 24.07 -2.51
C TYR A 529 10.87 24.43 -3.63
N ASP A 530 11.04 25.73 -3.85
CA ASP A 530 12.05 26.32 -4.75
C ASP A 530 12.05 25.71 -6.16
N SER A 531 10.86 25.52 -6.75
CA SER A 531 10.69 24.77 -8.01
C SER A 531 9.91 25.55 -9.05
N GLY A 532 10.04 25.16 -10.32
CA GLY A 532 9.21 25.65 -11.42
C GLY A 532 9.73 26.84 -12.25
N SER A 533 10.77 27.54 -11.80
CA SER A 533 11.24 28.80 -12.41
C SER A 533 11.72 28.71 -13.87
N GLY A 534 12.09 27.53 -14.33
CA GLY A 534 12.51 27.20 -15.69
C GLY A 534 11.40 26.66 -16.60
N ASN A 535 10.16 26.52 -16.10
CA ASN A 535 9.04 26.14 -16.95
C ASN A 535 8.68 27.27 -17.92
N THR A 536 8.60 26.96 -19.21
CA THR A 536 8.31 27.95 -20.28
C THR A 536 6.96 27.77 -20.95
N ASN A 537 6.18 26.77 -20.54
CA ASN A 537 4.88 26.44 -21.13
C ASN A 537 3.77 26.75 -20.12
N CYS A 538 2.58 27.09 -20.59
CA CYS A 538 1.40 27.19 -19.71
C CYS A 538 0.81 25.79 -19.49
N GLY A 539 0.31 25.54 -18.29
CA GLY A 539 0.20 24.21 -17.72
C GLY A 539 1.44 23.95 -16.86
N GLY A 540 1.25 23.52 -15.61
CA GLY A 540 2.30 23.39 -14.60
C GLY A 540 3.20 24.65 -14.46
N PRO A 541 4.17 24.64 -13.55
CA PRO A 541 4.43 23.60 -12.57
C PRO A 541 3.49 23.71 -11.38
N VAL A 542 3.33 22.59 -10.67
CA VAL A 542 2.68 22.53 -9.36
C VAL A 542 3.58 21.76 -8.41
N GLY A 543 3.55 22.13 -7.12
CA GLY A 543 4.35 21.47 -6.09
C GLY A 543 3.91 20.04 -5.85
N ILE A 544 2.66 19.80 -5.43
CA ILE A 544 2.10 18.47 -5.19
C ILE A 544 0.74 18.32 -5.87
N TRP A 545 0.59 17.33 -6.76
CA TRP A 545 -0.66 17.19 -7.51
C TRP A 545 -0.93 15.82 -8.11
N TYR A 546 -2.21 15.61 -8.41
CA TYR A 546 -2.74 14.48 -9.18
C TYR A 546 -3.41 14.93 -10.48
N TRP A 547 -3.34 14.11 -11.53
CA TRP A 547 -4.25 14.19 -12.68
C TRP A 547 -4.58 12.77 -13.19
N ASP A 548 -5.72 12.59 -13.84
CA ASP A 548 -6.24 11.27 -14.25
C ASP A 548 -6.14 10.22 -13.13
N ALA A 549 -6.81 10.47 -12.02
CA ALA A 549 -6.70 9.64 -10.81
C ALA A 549 -8.04 9.44 -10.08
N ASP A 550 -8.14 8.40 -9.26
CA ASP A 550 -9.36 8.13 -8.48
C ASP A 550 -9.04 7.77 -7.02
N GLN A 551 -9.85 8.24 -6.08
CA GLN A 551 -9.69 7.96 -4.64
C GLN A 551 -8.29 8.33 -4.17
N VAL A 552 -7.95 9.61 -4.30
CA VAL A 552 -6.62 10.14 -3.99
C VAL A 552 -6.66 11.14 -2.86
N THR A 553 -5.64 11.12 -2.01
CA THR A 553 -5.51 12.04 -0.88
C THR A 553 -4.18 12.79 -0.95
N ILE A 554 -4.22 14.09 -0.69
CA ILE A 554 -3.06 14.92 -0.35
C ILE A 554 -3.26 15.47 1.07
N GLN A 555 -2.35 15.15 1.99
CA GLN A 555 -2.50 15.60 3.37
C GLN A 555 -1.20 15.91 4.13
N PHE A 556 -1.30 16.73 5.18
CA PHE A 556 -0.19 17.05 6.10
C PHE A 556 1.08 17.54 5.43
N SER A 557 0.99 18.09 4.22
CA SER A 557 2.13 18.48 3.41
C SER A 557 2.30 20.00 3.40
N GLU A 558 3.52 20.44 3.10
CA GLU A 558 3.87 21.85 2.98
C GLU A 558 4.42 22.14 1.58
N VAL A 559 3.93 23.19 0.92
CA VAL A 559 4.47 23.64 -0.37
C VAL A 559 4.69 25.14 -0.38
N TYR A 560 5.89 25.57 -0.77
CA TYR A 560 6.22 27.00 -0.82
C TYR A 560 7.21 27.39 -1.89
N ASN A 561 7.18 28.69 -2.26
CA ASN A 561 8.09 29.28 -3.24
C ASN A 561 8.12 28.53 -4.59
N MET A 562 6.97 28.05 -5.03
CA MET A 562 6.76 27.58 -6.39
C MET A 562 6.71 28.78 -7.33
N SER A 563 7.46 28.71 -8.43
CA SER A 563 7.43 29.74 -9.47
C SER A 563 6.53 29.35 -10.63
N SER A 564 5.79 30.31 -11.14
CA SER A 564 4.92 30.21 -12.32
C SER A 564 5.71 30.16 -13.64
N GLY A 565 7.02 30.49 -13.63
CA GLY A 565 7.91 30.46 -14.81
C GLY A 565 7.38 31.25 -16.02
N SER A 566 6.49 30.62 -16.79
CA SER A 566 5.74 31.17 -17.91
C SER A 566 4.65 32.18 -17.53
N GLY A 567 4.34 32.34 -16.23
CA GLY A 567 3.26 33.18 -15.71
C GLY A 567 1.89 32.49 -15.70
N CYS A 568 1.90 31.15 -15.70
CA CYS A 568 0.75 30.28 -15.65
C CYS A 568 1.01 29.21 -14.58
N ASP A 569 -0.03 28.82 -13.84
CA ASP A 569 0.06 27.94 -12.67
C ASP A 569 1.10 28.40 -11.65
N GLY A 570 2.11 27.59 -11.30
CA GLY A 570 3.03 27.86 -10.18
C GLY A 570 2.37 27.61 -8.82
N ALA A 571 1.41 26.69 -8.77
CA ALA A 571 0.59 26.45 -7.59
C ALA A 571 1.29 25.57 -6.54
N GLY A 572 0.84 25.69 -5.30
CA GLY A 572 1.24 24.79 -4.22
C GLY A 572 0.72 23.37 -4.46
N PHE A 573 -0.60 23.24 -4.51
CA PHE A 573 -1.30 21.97 -4.64
C PHE A 573 -2.35 21.99 -5.76
N ASP A 574 -2.58 20.84 -6.42
CA ASP A 574 -3.65 20.69 -7.42
C ASP A 574 -4.28 19.28 -7.43
N LEU A 575 -5.59 19.25 -7.65
CA LEU A 575 -6.32 18.08 -8.10
C LEU A 575 -6.85 18.41 -9.50
N ASP A 576 -6.14 17.97 -10.53
CA ASP A 576 -6.33 18.40 -11.91
C ASP A 576 -7.24 17.42 -12.70
N GLY A 577 -7.33 17.62 -14.01
CA GLY A 577 -8.28 17.00 -14.90
C GLY A 577 -8.33 15.48 -14.80
N GLY A 578 -9.56 14.96 -14.67
CA GLY A 578 -9.83 13.53 -14.54
C GLY A 578 -9.67 12.98 -13.14
N VAL A 579 -9.44 13.81 -12.12
CA VAL A 579 -9.49 13.36 -10.73
C VAL A 579 -10.94 13.11 -10.28
N THR A 580 -11.19 11.95 -9.69
CA THR A 580 -12.44 11.63 -8.99
C THR A 580 -12.20 11.21 -7.55
N ASN A 581 -13.14 11.51 -6.65
CA ASN A 581 -13.04 11.16 -5.22
C ASN A 581 -11.73 11.68 -4.60
N GLY A 582 -11.38 12.94 -4.90
CA GLY A 582 -10.13 13.56 -4.48
C GLY A 582 -10.29 14.31 -3.16
N LEU A 583 -9.34 14.11 -2.24
CA LEU A 583 -9.31 14.75 -0.92
C LEU A 583 -8.00 15.53 -0.72
N MET A 584 -8.10 16.83 -0.45
CA MET A 584 -6.96 17.68 -0.11
C MET A 584 -7.20 18.27 1.28
N GLN A 585 -6.46 17.81 2.28
CA GLN A 585 -6.71 18.20 3.67
C GLN A 585 -5.47 18.40 4.54
N TYR A 586 -5.55 19.33 5.50
CA TYR A 586 -4.48 19.54 6.50
C TYR A 586 -3.13 19.99 5.91
N ASN A 587 -3.15 20.60 4.73
CA ASN A 587 -1.96 21.08 4.03
C ASN A 587 -1.71 22.56 4.30
N TYR A 588 -0.45 22.96 4.22
CA TYR A 588 -0.02 24.34 4.31
C TYR A 588 0.64 24.78 3.00
N SER A 589 0.11 25.81 2.38
CA SER A 589 0.66 26.42 1.16
C SER A 589 1.05 27.85 1.46
N HIS A 590 2.23 28.29 1.03
CA HIS A 590 2.59 29.69 1.17
C HIS A 590 3.60 30.24 0.17
N ASP A 591 3.51 31.54 -0.09
CA ASP A 591 4.45 32.29 -0.93
C ASP A 591 4.68 31.69 -2.33
N ASN A 592 3.66 31.05 -2.90
CA ASN A 592 3.70 30.55 -4.27
C ASN A 592 3.28 31.63 -5.28
N ASP A 593 3.90 31.63 -6.47
CA ASP A 593 3.52 32.50 -7.59
C ASP A 593 2.05 32.29 -7.98
N GLY A 594 1.63 31.01 -8.01
CA GLY A 594 0.29 30.56 -8.34
C GLY A 594 -0.59 30.31 -7.14
N ALA A 595 -1.68 29.57 -7.37
CA ALA A 595 -2.65 29.28 -6.32
C ALA A 595 -2.08 28.49 -5.15
N GLY A 596 -2.68 28.62 -3.96
CA GLY A 596 -2.34 27.73 -2.86
C GLY A 596 -2.90 26.33 -3.10
N PHE A 597 -4.22 26.27 -3.26
CA PHE A 597 -4.97 25.06 -3.54
C PHE A 597 -5.74 25.21 -4.85
N MET A 598 -5.45 24.35 -5.81
CA MET A 598 -6.05 24.36 -7.13
C MET A 598 -6.98 23.16 -7.31
N ALA A 599 -8.06 23.37 -8.05
CA ALA A 599 -8.89 22.31 -8.62
C ALA A 599 -9.05 22.61 -10.11
N GLY A 600 -8.19 21.98 -10.90
CA GLY A 600 -8.07 22.17 -12.34
C GLY A 600 -8.83 21.14 -13.17
N GLN A 601 -9.41 21.57 -14.27
CA GLN A 601 -9.91 20.66 -15.30
C GLN A 601 -9.49 21.19 -16.66
N PHE A 602 -8.78 20.39 -17.46
CA PHE A 602 -8.26 20.78 -18.77
C PHE A 602 -9.01 20.09 -19.92
N THR A 603 -8.92 20.68 -21.12
CA THR A 603 -9.58 20.14 -22.31
C THR A 603 -9.10 18.73 -22.65
N GLY A 604 -10.03 17.78 -22.76
CA GLY A 604 -9.74 16.40 -23.15
C GLY A 604 -9.36 15.45 -22.01
N ALA A 605 -9.38 15.90 -20.75
CA ALA A 605 -9.26 14.99 -19.61
C ALA A 605 -10.53 14.14 -19.41
N ARG A 606 -10.47 13.15 -18.52
CA ARG A 606 -11.67 12.44 -18.04
C ARG A 606 -12.54 13.41 -17.21
N PRO A 607 -13.84 13.10 -17.01
CA PRO A 607 -14.68 13.86 -16.09
C PRO A 607 -14.07 13.92 -14.69
N MET A 608 -14.10 15.09 -14.07
CA MET A 608 -13.64 15.35 -12.71
C MET A 608 -14.86 15.57 -11.82
N ASN A 609 -14.93 14.89 -10.68
CA ASN A 609 -16.02 15.07 -9.72
C ASN A 609 -15.68 14.56 -8.32
N ASN A 610 -16.49 14.97 -7.34
CA ASN A 610 -16.38 14.58 -5.93
C ASN A 610 -15.01 14.96 -5.35
N ILE A 611 -14.73 16.26 -5.34
CA ILE A 611 -13.48 16.82 -4.83
C ILE A 611 -13.75 17.57 -3.54
N THR A 612 -12.98 17.24 -2.50
CA THR A 612 -13.04 17.90 -1.20
C THR A 612 -11.72 18.57 -0.87
N ILE A 613 -11.74 19.88 -0.61
CA ILE A 613 -10.60 20.68 -0.15
C ILE A 613 -10.96 21.20 1.24
N ARG A 614 -10.36 20.65 2.31
CA ARG A 614 -10.76 20.98 3.68
C ARG A 614 -9.66 21.12 4.71
N TYR A 615 -9.88 21.97 5.71
CA TYR A 615 -8.93 22.16 6.82
C TYR A 615 -7.50 22.44 6.35
N ASN A 616 -7.32 23.16 5.25
CA ASN A 616 -6.02 23.61 4.79
C ASN A 616 -5.78 25.07 5.18
N VAL A 617 -4.51 25.47 5.19
CA VAL A 617 -4.09 26.86 5.41
C VAL A 617 -3.31 27.36 4.19
N SER A 618 -3.74 28.49 3.62
CA SER A 618 -3.00 29.21 2.56
C SER A 618 -2.54 30.56 3.10
N GLU A 619 -1.25 30.87 2.94
CA GLU A 619 -0.63 32.14 3.35
C GLU A 619 0.11 32.80 2.18
N ASN A 620 -0.39 33.94 1.69
CA ASN A 620 0.30 34.74 0.66
C ASN A 620 0.66 33.98 -0.63
N ASP A 621 -0.15 32.99 -1.01
CA ASP A 621 -0.12 32.43 -2.35
C ASP A 621 -0.64 33.45 -3.39
N ALA A 622 -0.56 33.08 -4.66
CA ALA A 622 -1.04 33.84 -5.81
C ALA A 622 -0.27 35.15 -6.07
N ALA A 623 1.05 35.13 -5.85
CA ALA A 623 1.88 36.31 -6.03
C ALA A 623 1.88 36.87 -7.46
N THR A 624 1.73 36.03 -8.49
CA THR A 624 1.71 36.43 -9.91
C THR A 624 0.38 36.10 -10.61
N ASN A 625 -0.28 35.01 -10.23
CA ASN A 625 -1.56 34.60 -10.81
C ASN A 625 -2.39 33.75 -9.84
N GLY A 626 -3.67 33.52 -10.17
CA GLY A 626 -4.55 32.68 -9.34
C GLY A 626 -5.10 33.40 -8.10
N GLY A 627 -5.38 32.60 -7.06
CA GLY A 627 -5.94 32.97 -5.75
C GLY A 627 -5.61 31.88 -4.71
N SER A 628 -5.96 32.07 -3.44
CA SER A 628 -5.66 31.04 -2.41
C SER A 628 -6.30 29.69 -2.75
N VAL A 629 -7.57 29.71 -3.15
CA VAL A 629 -8.27 28.61 -3.81
C VAL A 629 -8.59 29.04 -5.25
N TYR A 630 -8.17 28.24 -6.22
CA TYR A 630 -8.31 28.56 -7.64
C TYR A 630 -8.95 27.43 -8.43
N LEU A 631 -10.04 27.74 -9.13
CA LEU A 631 -10.75 26.78 -9.98
C LEU A 631 -10.64 27.19 -11.46
N PHE A 632 -10.44 26.20 -12.32
CA PHE A 632 -10.59 26.36 -13.76
C PHE A 632 -11.22 25.14 -14.41
N ASN A 633 -11.85 25.37 -15.56
CA ASN A 633 -12.47 24.30 -16.33
C ASN A 633 -12.27 24.53 -17.83
N GLY A 634 -11.74 23.50 -18.49
CA GLY A 634 -11.34 23.50 -19.89
C GLY A 634 -12.40 22.97 -20.84
N ASP A 635 -13.40 22.25 -20.33
CA ASP A 635 -14.49 21.66 -21.12
C ASP A 635 -15.87 21.91 -20.49
N ASN A 636 -16.95 21.83 -21.27
CA ASN A 636 -18.29 21.99 -20.71
C ASN A 636 -18.73 20.69 -20.02
N ASN A 637 -19.35 20.78 -18.84
CA ASN A 637 -19.92 19.65 -18.10
C ASN A 637 -18.89 18.55 -17.75
N SER A 638 -17.63 18.94 -17.52
CA SER A 638 -16.51 18.04 -17.19
C SER A 638 -16.05 18.15 -15.73
N MET A 639 -16.64 19.04 -14.96
CA MET A 639 -16.29 19.32 -13.56
C MET A 639 -17.58 19.54 -12.76
N SER A 640 -17.79 18.73 -11.73
CA SER A 640 -18.93 18.83 -10.81
C SER A 640 -18.54 18.45 -9.38
N ASP A 641 -19.42 18.71 -8.41
CA ASP A 641 -19.32 18.19 -7.04
C ASP A 641 -18.00 18.56 -6.36
N ILE A 642 -17.77 19.87 -6.24
CA ILE A 642 -16.58 20.44 -5.61
C ILE A 642 -16.98 21.06 -4.27
N TYR A 643 -16.34 20.62 -3.20
CA TYR A 643 -16.61 21.04 -1.84
C TYR A 643 -15.34 21.62 -1.23
N VAL A 644 -15.36 22.93 -0.95
CA VAL A 644 -14.24 23.63 -0.32
C VAL A 644 -14.71 24.11 1.04
N HIS A 645 -14.22 23.50 2.12
CA HIS A 645 -14.74 23.85 3.45
C HIS A 645 -13.74 23.86 4.58
N ASN A 646 -14.01 24.65 5.62
CA ASN A 646 -13.15 24.72 6.81
C ASN A 646 -11.68 25.07 6.50
N ASN A 647 -11.39 25.76 5.40
CA ASN A 647 -10.03 26.25 5.13
C ASN A 647 -9.83 27.63 5.75
N THR A 648 -8.58 27.97 6.08
CA THR A 648 -8.19 29.33 6.48
C THR A 648 -7.28 29.93 5.42
N LEU A 649 -7.80 30.94 4.72
CA LEU A 649 -7.18 31.53 3.54
C LEU A 649 -6.76 32.96 3.88
N TYR A 650 -5.45 33.22 3.87
CA TYR A 650 -4.89 34.54 4.10
C TYR A 650 -4.17 35.01 2.84
N LEU A 651 -4.63 36.14 2.30
CA LEU A 651 -4.16 36.65 1.02
C LEU A 651 -3.88 38.14 1.07
N SER A 652 -2.67 38.51 0.65
CA SER A 652 -2.31 39.89 0.30
C SER A 652 -2.40 40.09 -1.21
N GLU A 653 -2.86 41.26 -1.65
CA GLU A 653 -2.62 41.65 -3.04
C GLU A 653 -1.12 41.87 -3.28
N HIS A 654 -0.64 41.44 -4.44
CA HIS A 654 0.70 41.73 -4.93
C HIS A 654 0.60 42.64 -6.17
N GLY A 655 1.56 43.56 -6.33
CA GLY A 655 1.56 44.46 -7.51
C GLY A 655 1.65 43.71 -8.85
N THR A 656 2.14 42.47 -8.84
CA THR A 656 2.18 41.53 -9.96
C THR A 656 0.86 40.81 -10.23
N ASN A 657 -0.07 40.78 -9.26
CA ASN A 657 -1.40 40.20 -9.37
C ASN A 657 -2.45 41.07 -8.66
N SER A 658 -2.82 42.20 -9.28
CA SER A 658 -3.85 43.12 -8.75
C SER A 658 -5.30 42.60 -8.89
N SER A 659 -5.46 41.28 -9.03
CA SER A 659 -6.74 40.60 -9.18
C SER A 659 -6.83 39.36 -8.31
N ALA A 660 -5.89 39.20 -7.37
CA ALA A 660 -5.84 38.09 -6.44
C ALA A 660 -7.12 38.07 -5.59
N ALA A 661 -7.65 36.88 -5.34
CA ALA A 661 -8.78 36.70 -4.44
C ALA A 661 -8.62 35.40 -3.65
N ASN A 662 -9.18 35.33 -2.44
CA ASN A 662 -9.13 34.09 -1.66
C ASN A 662 -9.79 32.94 -2.42
N ILE A 663 -10.97 33.16 -3.00
CA ILE A 663 -11.61 32.20 -3.91
C ILE A 663 -11.73 32.83 -5.30
N LYS A 664 -11.07 32.24 -6.30
CA LYS A 664 -11.01 32.81 -7.65
C LYS A 664 -11.21 31.77 -8.74
N TYR A 665 -11.94 32.13 -9.79
CA TYR A 665 -12.07 31.31 -10.99
C TYR A 665 -11.40 32.00 -12.19
N ILE A 666 -10.85 31.20 -13.10
CA ILE A 666 -10.46 31.71 -14.42
C ILE A 666 -11.66 31.75 -15.37
N TYR A 667 -11.66 32.73 -16.27
CA TYR A 667 -12.61 32.77 -17.37
C TYR A 667 -12.14 31.88 -18.54
N TRP A 668 -12.54 30.61 -18.54
CA TRP A 668 -12.31 29.66 -19.64
C TRP A 668 -13.60 28.96 -20.11
N LYS A 669 -14.08 27.91 -19.41
CA LYS A 669 -15.41 27.32 -19.59
C LYS A 669 -16.19 27.33 -18.28
N PRO A 670 -17.52 27.57 -18.32
CA PRO A 670 -18.34 27.61 -17.11
C PRO A 670 -18.19 26.37 -16.22
N VAL A 671 -18.12 26.60 -14.91
CA VAL A 671 -18.29 25.57 -13.86
C VAL A 671 -19.68 25.77 -13.27
N LYS A 672 -20.53 24.74 -13.24
CA LYS A 672 -21.97 24.92 -12.95
C LYS A 672 -22.60 23.93 -11.98
N GLU A 673 -22.03 22.75 -11.83
CA GLU A 673 -22.71 21.63 -11.19
C GLU A 673 -22.16 21.41 -9.78
N ASN A 674 -22.93 21.82 -8.77
CA ASN A 674 -22.67 21.54 -7.35
C ASN A 674 -21.27 22.00 -6.86
N ILE A 675 -21.04 23.31 -6.87
CA ILE A 675 -19.77 23.93 -6.45
C ILE A 675 -20.00 24.74 -5.18
N ASN A 676 -19.36 24.32 -4.09
CA ASN A 676 -19.76 24.69 -2.75
C ASN A 676 -18.58 25.17 -1.90
N PHE A 677 -18.80 26.26 -1.16
CA PHE A 677 -17.83 26.87 -0.27
C PHE A 677 -18.45 27.04 1.11
N TYR A 678 -17.99 26.26 2.09
CA TYR A 678 -18.61 26.23 3.42
C TYR A 678 -17.62 26.50 4.55
N ASN A 679 -18.02 27.21 5.59
CA ASN A 679 -17.22 27.33 6.82
C ASN A 679 -15.75 27.73 6.62
N ASN A 680 -15.39 28.46 5.54
CA ASN A 680 -14.02 28.92 5.32
C ASN A 680 -13.79 30.28 6.00
N ILE A 681 -12.57 30.55 6.44
CA ILE A 681 -12.11 31.90 6.79
C ILE A 681 -11.42 32.50 5.56
N LEU A 682 -11.94 33.62 5.06
CA LEU A 682 -11.37 34.41 3.99
C LEU A 682 -10.82 35.71 4.59
N TYR A 683 -9.50 35.81 4.68
CA TYR A 683 -8.77 36.95 5.22
C TYR A 683 -8.04 37.66 4.07
N ALA A 684 -8.45 38.87 3.73
CA ALA A 684 -7.88 39.66 2.65
C ALA A 684 -7.18 40.92 3.19
N VAL A 685 -5.97 41.20 2.68
CA VAL A 685 -5.21 42.42 3.03
C VAL A 685 -4.68 43.12 1.78
N ASN A 686 -4.30 44.38 1.95
CA ASN A 686 -3.69 45.22 0.90
C ASN A 686 -4.49 45.34 -0.41
N GLY A 687 -5.82 45.17 -0.37
CA GLY A 687 -6.69 45.33 -1.54
C GLY A 687 -7.08 44.03 -2.26
N ALA A 688 -6.66 42.86 -1.76
CA ALA A 688 -7.11 41.58 -2.31
C ALA A 688 -8.64 41.43 -2.22
N ASP A 689 -9.24 40.78 -3.21
CA ASP A 689 -10.67 40.46 -3.16
C ASP A 689 -10.90 39.24 -2.24
N LEU A 690 -12.08 39.16 -1.62
CA LEU A 690 -12.48 37.96 -0.89
C LEU A 690 -12.86 36.84 -1.87
N VAL A 691 -13.66 37.19 -2.88
CA VAL A 691 -14.16 36.27 -3.89
C VAL A 691 -14.11 36.94 -5.26
N ASN A 692 -13.69 36.21 -6.29
CA ASN A 692 -13.71 36.66 -7.68
C ASN A 692 -14.17 35.52 -8.62
N ILE A 693 -15.48 35.49 -8.87
CA ILE A 693 -16.15 34.54 -9.77
C ILE A 693 -16.75 35.29 -10.97
N PRO A 694 -16.31 35.00 -12.20
CA PRO A 694 -16.82 35.64 -13.41
C PRO A 694 -18.30 35.35 -13.69
N SER A 695 -18.91 36.14 -14.58
CA SER A 695 -20.27 35.87 -15.05
C SER A 695 -20.36 34.54 -15.80
N GLY A 696 -21.43 33.79 -15.57
CA GLY A 696 -21.68 32.48 -16.18
C GLY A 696 -21.17 31.27 -15.40
N TYR A 697 -20.48 31.48 -14.27
CA TYR A 697 -19.97 30.45 -13.37
C TYR A 697 -20.81 30.38 -12.09
N ASP A 698 -20.97 29.19 -11.54
CA ASP A 698 -21.69 28.95 -10.30
C ASP A 698 -20.73 28.70 -9.12
N GLY A 699 -21.22 29.03 -7.94
CA GLY A 699 -20.56 28.84 -6.65
C GLY A 699 -21.57 29.19 -5.58
N TYR A 700 -21.81 28.28 -4.66
CA TYR A 700 -22.70 28.45 -3.53
C TYR A 700 -21.89 28.58 -2.25
N PHE A 701 -22.16 29.62 -1.48
CA PHE A 701 -21.44 29.94 -0.26
C PHE A 701 -22.40 29.86 0.93
N ALA A 702 -21.97 29.26 2.03
CA ALA A 702 -22.72 29.28 3.28
C ALA A 702 -21.81 29.06 4.51
N GLY A 703 -22.01 29.85 5.57
CA GLY A 703 -21.28 29.69 6.83
C GLY A 703 -19.84 30.22 6.79
N ASN A 704 -19.41 30.93 5.74
CA ASN A 704 -18.04 31.44 5.66
C ASN A 704 -17.86 32.72 6.50
N LEU A 705 -16.63 32.97 6.95
CA LEU A 705 -16.23 34.20 7.63
C LEU A 705 -15.35 35.03 6.71
N TYR A 706 -15.74 36.28 6.51
CA TYR A 706 -15.12 37.24 5.59
C TYR A 706 -14.49 38.40 6.36
N TYR A 707 -13.20 38.63 6.15
CA TYR A 707 -12.47 39.74 6.74
C TYR A 707 -11.58 40.43 5.71
N SER A 708 -11.69 41.75 5.62
CA SER A 708 -10.79 42.60 4.83
C SER A 708 -10.25 43.70 5.73
N GLU A 709 -8.93 43.88 5.78
CA GLU A 709 -8.30 45.06 6.40
C GLU A 709 -8.48 46.33 5.54
N SER A 710 -8.90 46.13 4.29
CA SER A 710 -9.18 47.17 3.30
C SER A 710 -10.68 47.25 2.99
N ASP A 711 -11.05 47.69 1.80
CA ASP A 711 -12.45 47.67 1.38
C ASP A 711 -12.94 46.22 1.27
N PHE A 712 -14.16 45.96 1.75
CA PHE A 712 -14.82 44.67 1.56
C PHE A 712 -15.21 44.54 0.08
N SER A 713 -14.68 43.53 -0.62
CA SER A 713 -14.95 43.30 -2.04
C SER A 713 -15.21 41.83 -2.34
N ILE A 714 -16.43 41.54 -2.79
CA ILE A 714 -16.82 40.26 -3.39
C ILE A 714 -17.25 40.53 -4.84
N LYS A 715 -16.55 39.94 -5.79
CA LYS A 715 -16.93 39.93 -7.21
C LYS A 715 -17.56 38.57 -7.52
N TYR A 716 -18.87 38.57 -7.73
CA TYR A 716 -19.63 37.35 -7.97
C TYR A 716 -20.54 37.49 -9.19
N LYS A 717 -20.42 36.53 -10.12
CA LYS A 717 -21.18 36.47 -11.39
C LYS A 717 -21.11 37.77 -12.22
N GLY A 718 -19.98 38.48 -12.13
CA GLY A 718 -19.73 39.74 -12.85
C GLY A 718 -20.29 41.00 -12.18
N ALA A 719 -20.87 40.90 -10.98
CA ALA A 719 -21.26 42.04 -10.14
C ALA A 719 -20.34 42.17 -8.92
N THR A 720 -20.25 43.37 -8.36
CA THR A 720 -19.46 43.65 -7.15
C THR A 720 -20.37 43.94 -5.96
N TYR A 721 -20.06 43.33 -4.82
CA TYR A 721 -20.78 43.42 -3.56
C TYR A 721 -19.82 43.92 -2.48
N ASN A 722 -20.17 45.02 -1.83
CA ASN A 722 -19.29 45.72 -0.87
C ASN A 722 -19.67 45.47 0.60
N SER A 723 -20.52 44.47 0.85
CA SER A 723 -20.90 44.00 2.19
C SER A 723 -21.49 42.60 2.11
N LEU A 724 -21.43 41.84 3.21
CA LEU A 724 -22.08 40.53 3.31
C LEU A 724 -23.60 40.62 3.08
N GLU A 725 -24.25 41.65 3.63
CA GLU A 725 -25.69 41.90 3.42
C GLU A 725 -26.03 42.02 1.92
N SER A 726 -25.24 42.77 1.16
CA SER A 726 -25.45 42.88 -0.28
C SER A 726 -25.19 41.57 -1.02
N PHE A 727 -24.20 40.78 -0.58
CA PHE A 727 -23.90 39.49 -1.18
C PHE A 727 -25.04 38.48 -0.96
N ARG A 728 -25.71 38.51 0.20
CA ARG A 728 -26.88 37.66 0.50
C ARG A 728 -28.04 37.81 -0.47
N THR A 729 -28.18 38.96 -1.13
CA THR A 729 -29.21 39.17 -2.18
C THR A 729 -29.06 38.22 -3.38
N THR A 730 -27.91 37.56 -3.52
CA THR A 730 -27.65 36.55 -4.56
C THR A 730 -28.21 35.17 -4.22
N GLY A 731 -28.66 34.95 -2.97
CA GLY A 731 -29.02 33.64 -2.44
C GLY A 731 -27.86 32.91 -1.73
N ASN A 732 -26.65 33.46 -1.79
CA ASN A 732 -25.50 32.98 -1.02
C ASN A 732 -25.55 33.44 0.43
N GLU A 733 -24.84 32.73 1.31
CA GLU A 733 -24.80 32.99 2.76
C GLU A 733 -26.20 33.00 3.37
N ILE A 734 -27.03 32.09 2.85
CA ILE A 734 -28.36 31.71 3.32
C ILE A 734 -28.39 30.18 3.37
N TYR A 735 -28.49 29.61 4.57
CA TYR A 735 -28.52 28.17 4.82
C TYR A 735 -29.83 27.80 5.53
N GLU A 736 -30.55 26.81 5.00
CA GLU A 736 -31.89 26.41 5.48
C GLU A 736 -32.90 27.57 5.61
N GLY A 737 -32.73 28.62 4.80
CA GLY A 737 -33.60 29.81 4.81
C GLY A 737 -33.25 30.86 5.87
N PHE A 738 -32.15 30.68 6.61
CA PHE A 738 -31.63 31.66 7.56
C PHE A 738 -30.30 32.24 7.06
N ASP A 739 -30.04 33.51 7.39
CA ASP A 739 -28.76 34.15 7.16
C ASP A 739 -27.63 33.34 7.81
N SER A 740 -26.61 32.99 7.01
CA SER A 740 -25.38 32.35 7.46
C SER A 740 -24.16 33.24 7.15
N GLY A 741 -23.00 32.83 7.66
CA GLY A 741 -21.73 33.53 7.45
C GLY A 741 -21.59 34.86 8.21
N PHE A 742 -20.35 35.33 8.28
CA PHE A 742 -19.96 36.46 9.13
C PHE A 742 -19.06 37.43 8.40
N GLN A 743 -19.27 38.73 8.62
CA GLN A 743 -18.33 39.78 8.24
C GLN A 743 -17.71 40.32 9.52
N ALA A 744 -16.57 39.76 9.93
CA ALA A 744 -15.91 40.07 11.20
C ALA A 744 -14.44 39.66 11.17
N ASP A 745 -13.63 40.20 12.08
CA ASP A 745 -12.26 39.74 12.31
C ASP A 745 -12.28 38.31 12.86
N PRO A 746 -11.62 37.32 12.22
CA PRO A 746 -11.57 35.95 12.74
C PRO A 746 -10.75 35.81 14.01
N MET A 747 -10.02 36.86 14.44
CA MET A 747 -9.18 36.84 15.64
C MET A 747 -8.18 35.68 15.62
N LEU A 748 -7.44 35.55 14.53
CA LEU A 748 -6.31 34.61 14.41
C LEU A 748 -5.12 35.15 15.19
N LYS A 749 -4.34 34.27 15.85
CA LYS A 749 -3.22 34.68 16.71
C LYS A 749 -2.20 35.60 16.03
N ASN A 750 -1.80 35.29 14.80
CA ASN A 750 -0.78 36.05 14.08
C ASN A 750 -0.83 35.79 12.56
N ALA A 751 -1.99 36.03 11.94
CA ALA A 751 -2.20 35.74 10.51
C ALA A 751 -1.14 36.40 9.61
N GLY A 752 -0.69 35.70 8.56
CA GLY A 752 0.35 36.19 7.64
C GLY A 752 1.77 36.14 8.22
N LYS A 753 1.99 35.35 9.27
CA LYS A 753 3.27 35.14 9.97
C LYS A 753 3.51 33.66 10.27
N GLY A 754 2.95 32.78 9.45
CA GLY A 754 3.14 31.33 9.50
C GLY A 754 4.60 30.95 9.27
N GLY A 755 5.24 31.55 8.26
CA GLY A 755 6.62 31.24 7.88
C GLY A 755 6.77 29.81 7.36
N ILE A 756 8.00 29.29 7.36
CA ILE A 756 8.30 27.91 6.93
C ILE A 756 8.19 26.97 8.14
N ILE A 757 7.38 25.92 8.03
CA ILE A 757 7.32 24.79 8.97
C ILE A 757 8.58 23.94 8.79
N GLY A 758 8.91 23.61 7.55
CA GLY A 758 10.11 22.90 7.15
C GLY A 758 9.98 21.38 7.23
N PHE A 759 10.77 20.71 6.39
CA PHE A 759 10.77 19.25 6.27
C PHE A 759 10.96 18.53 7.62
N GLY A 760 10.17 17.49 7.85
CA GLY A 760 10.19 16.67 9.06
C GLY A 760 9.43 17.26 10.27
N ASN A 761 8.89 18.48 10.15
CA ASN A 761 8.06 19.08 11.20
C ASN A 761 6.56 18.85 10.93
N ARG A 762 5.76 18.84 11.99
CA ARG A 762 4.30 18.63 11.90
C ARG A 762 3.61 19.91 11.47
N THR A 763 2.63 19.82 10.56
CA THR A 763 1.83 20.99 10.13
C THR A 763 1.16 21.72 11.31
N SER A 764 0.78 20.98 12.35
CA SER A 764 0.20 21.53 13.59
C SER A 764 1.13 22.46 14.38
N SER A 765 2.41 22.59 14.03
CA SER A 765 3.28 23.62 14.62
C SER A 765 2.99 25.04 14.12
N LEU A 766 2.15 25.21 13.09
CA LEU A 766 1.77 26.50 12.50
C LEU A 766 0.81 27.31 13.38
N THR A 767 1.29 27.77 14.54
CA THR A 767 0.44 28.40 15.56
C THR A 767 -0.16 29.77 15.18
N ALA A 768 0.30 30.37 14.08
CA ALA A 768 -0.16 31.67 13.58
C ALA A 768 -1.68 31.71 13.28
N TYR A 769 -2.25 30.55 12.93
CA TYR A 769 -3.64 30.41 12.48
C TYR A 769 -4.58 29.78 13.51
N LEU A 770 -4.13 29.67 14.77
CA LEU A 770 -5.03 29.32 15.87
C LEU A 770 -6.02 30.47 16.12
N LEU A 771 -7.27 30.11 16.41
CA LEU A 771 -8.31 31.06 16.84
C LEU A 771 -8.05 31.52 18.28
N GLU A 772 -8.24 32.81 18.53
CA GLU A 772 -8.34 33.36 19.89
C GLU A 772 -9.70 33.03 20.52
N SER A 773 -9.76 33.00 21.85
CA SER A 773 -10.91 32.48 22.61
C SER A 773 -12.23 33.23 22.41
N SER A 774 -12.20 34.46 21.90
CA SER A 774 -13.39 35.28 21.60
C SER A 774 -13.68 35.38 20.10
N SER A 775 -13.04 34.54 19.29
CA SER A 775 -13.22 34.55 17.85
C SER A 775 -14.69 34.32 17.47
N PRO A 776 -15.24 35.10 16.51
CA PRO A 776 -16.56 34.85 15.95
C PRO A 776 -16.63 33.57 15.10
N ALA A 777 -15.49 32.94 14.79
CA ALA A 777 -15.45 31.66 14.09
C ALA A 777 -15.89 30.48 14.98
N ILE A 778 -15.79 30.62 16.31
CA ILE A 778 -16.03 29.52 17.25
C ILE A 778 -17.54 29.21 17.33
N ASN A 779 -17.93 27.95 17.15
CA ASN A 779 -19.28 27.41 17.16
C ASN A 779 -20.30 28.06 16.21
N ASN A 780 -19.85 28.60 15.08
CA ASN A 780 -20.68 29.41 14.18
C ASN A 780 -20.72 28.89 12.73
N GLY A 781 -20.06 27.78 12.44
CA GLY A 781 -20.15 27.08 11.17
C GLY A 781 -21.51 26.39 10.98
N ILE A 782 -21.89 26.21 9.72
CA ILE A 782 -23.03 25.36 9.33
C ILE A 782 -22.69 23.88 9.51
N GLU A 783 -23.72 23.05 9.55
CA GLU A 783 -23.57 21.59 9.55
C GLU A 783 -23.05 21.10 8.19
N ILE A 784 -22.13 20.13 8.23
CA ILE A 784 -21.53 19.48 7.07
C ILE A 784 -21.63 17.97 7.30
N ASP A 785 -22.06 17.20 6.32
CA ASP A 785 -22.24 15.74 6.48
C ASP A 785 -20.91 14.98 6.58
N ASP A 786 -19.89 15.38 5.81
CA ASP A 786 -18.53 14.80 5.81
C ASP A 786 -17.49 15.86 6.19
N PHE A 787 -17.37 16.13 7.49
CA PHE A 787 -16.38 17.05 8.05
C PHE A 787 -15.06 16.37 8.46
N GLY A 788 -14.91 15.06 8.25
CA GLY A 788 -13.71 14.31 8.64
C GLY A 788 -13.58 14.09 10.16
N SER A 789 -12.49 13.45 10.58
CA SER A 789 -12.28 13.06 11.99
C SER A 789 -11.50 14.08 12.82
N ARG A 790 -10.81 15.03 12.18
CA ARG A 790 -9.91 15.99 12.84
C ARG A 790 -9.78 17.31 12.08
N ASP A 791 -9.29 18.34 12.75
CA ASP A 791 -8.87 19.61 12.14
C ASP A 791 -7.38 19.61 11.71
N PHE A 792 -6.90 20.75 11.18
CA PHE A 792 -5.50 20.97 10.79
C PHE A 792 -4.51 20.74 11.95
N PHE A 793 -4.90 21.09 13.18
CA PHE A 793 -4.05 21.05 14.36
C PHE A 793 -4.05 19.68 15.06
N GLY A 794 -4.92 18.75 14.65
CA GLY A 794 -5.05 17.42 15.25
C GLY A 794 -6.08 17.30 16.34
N ASN A 795 -6.95 18.29 16.49
CA ASN A 795 -8.09 18.20 17.39
C ASN A 795 -9.13 17.25 16.79
N THR A 796 -9.58 16.26 17.57
CA THR A 796 -10.68 15.37 17.18
C THR A 796 -11.97 16.16 16.99
N LEU A 797 -12.68 15.89 15.89
CA LEU A 797 -13.97 16.48 15.60
C LEU A 797 -15.09 15.57 16.10
N THR A 798 -16.14 16.17 16.64
CA THR A 798 -17.36 15.51 17.10
C THR A 798 -18.56 16.12 16.40
N SER A 799 -19.76 15.58 16.59
CA SER A 799 -20.99 16.16 16.03
C SER A 799 -21.27 17.61 16.46
N ASN A 800 -20.57 18.11 17.50
CA ASN A 800 -20.67 19.50 17.97
C ASN A 800 -19.51 20.38 17.48
N SER A 801 -18.60 19.85 16.68
CA SER A 801 -17.46 20.59 16.13
C SER A 801 -17.92 21.38 14.92
N ASN A 802 -18.21 22.66 15.12
CA ASN A 802 -18.75 23.55 14.11
C ASN A 802 -18.01 24.91 14.09
N ASP A 803 -16.70 24.93 14.32
CA ASP A 803 -15.90 26.15 14.13
C ASP A 803 -15.69 26.42 12.63
N ILE A 804 -15.60 27.71 12.28
CA ILE A 804 -15.28 28.17 10.92
C ILE A 804 -13.75 28.18 10.76
N GLY A 805 -13.25 27.65 9.64
CA GLY A 805 -11.84 27.61 9.30
C GLY A 805 -11.12 26.34 9.76
N ALA A 806 -9.79 26.37 9.68
CA ALA A 806 -8.94 25.19 9.82
C ALA A 806 -8.69 24.72 11.27
N HIS A 807 -9.14 25.50 12.27
CA HIS A 807 -8.92 25.22 13.69
C HIS A 807 -10.25 25.07 14.43
N GLN A 808 -10.40 23.94 15.10
CA GLN A 808 -11.44 23.71 16.10
C GLN A 808 -10.89 24.11 17.49
N ALA A 809 -11.42 25.17 18.07
CA ALA A 809 -11.03 25.64 19.39
C ALA A 809 -11.55 24.71 20.49
N ASP A 810 -10.68 24.37 21.46
CA ASP A 810 -11.08 23.66 22.67
C ASP A 810 -11.81 24.60 23.64
N ILE A 811 -13.14 24.52 23.64
CA ILE A 811 -14.03 25.27 24.52
C ILE A 811 -14.20 24.65 25.92
N THR A 812 -13.75 23.41 26.16
CA THR A 812 -13.86 22.79 27.50
C THR A 812 -12.90 23.43 28.51
N ARG A 813 -11.70 23.82 28.07
CA ARG A 813 -10.72 24.51 28.92
C ARG A 813 -11.13 25.95 29.27
N SER A 814 -11.89 26.61 28.39
CA SER A 814 -12.36 28.00 28.57
C SER A 814 -13.45 28.12 29.63
N GLN A 815 -14.34 27.14 29.73
CA GLN A 815 -15.41 27.12 30.73
C GLN A 815 -14.89 26.82 32.15
N GLU A 816 -13.86 25.98 32.31
CA GLU A 816 -13.22 25.76 33.63
C GLU A 816 -12.46 26.98 34.15
N ILE A 817 -11.90 27.81 33.26
CA ILE A 817 -11.21 29.05 33.63
C ILE A 817 -12.22 30.17 33.96
N ALA A 818 -13.37 30.22 33.27
CA ALA A 818 -14.43 31.18 33.58
C ALA A 818 -15.23 30.83 34.85
N MET A 819 -15.17 29.58 35.33
CA MET A 819 -15.77 29.12 36.59
C MET A 819 -14.82 29.21 37.80
N LYS A 820 -13.55 29.60 37.62
CA LYS A 820 -12.59 29.90 38.69
C LYS A 820 -12.37 31.40 38.82
#